data_AF-A0A8C9UKA1-F1
#
_entry.id   AF-A0A8C9UKA1-F1
#
_cell.length_a   1.000
_cell.length_b   1.000
_cell.length_c   1.000
_cell.angle_alpha   90.00
_cell.angle_beta   90.00
_cell.angle_gamma   90.00
#
_symmetry.space_group_name_H-M   'P 1'
#
loop_
_entity.id
_entity.type
_entity.pdbx_description
1 polymer ?
#
loop_
_entity_poly.entity_id
_entity_poly.type
_entity_poly.pdbx_seq_one_letter_code
_entity_poly.pdbx_strand_id
1 'polypeptide(L)'
;MRLLFLAPLLLGALGVCLAKAVRWCTTSQPEATKCSQLQRNMRRVRAPPLSCVRKNSYLQCIQAIAKNKADAVTLDGGLVFEAGQDPYKLRPVAAEVYGTEAKPRTYYYAVAIVKKGTGFQLNQLQGRRSCHTGLGRTAGWNVPIGILRPFLNWVGPPEPLEAAVARFFSGSCVPGADGVLFPNLCSLCVGTGENKCAASSEEPYFGYSGAFKCLRDGAGDVAFAKESTVFEDLPDEAERDKYELLCPDNTRKPVDQYKECHLARVPSHAVVARSVASKEDLIWEFLHQAQENFGKNKSPEFQLFGSPKGQKDLLFKDTALGFLRVPPKIDAGLYLGYGYFTAIKNLREREADTAARQRQVVWCAVGPDEQRKCTTWSDVSGSTVTCASAPTTEDCISLILKGEADAMSLDGGFIYTAGKCGLVPVLAENPRYLAVAAVRKSDTDITWNSLKGRKSCHTAVGRTAGWNIPMGLLFNQTGSCKFGEFFSQSCAPGSDPTSNLCALCIGDEKGEHKCMPNNNERYYGYTGAFRCLAEKAGDVAFLKDVTVLQNTDGKNPEAWAKDLKLDDFELLCLDGTRKPVTEARSCHLAVAPNHAVVSRKDKAAHLEQVLRDQQDKFGRKGSKCPGEFCLFKSDTKNLLFNDNTECLAKLHGRTTSEKYLGQQYITAVANLQQCSTSELLDACAFLRK
;
A
#
# COMPACT_ATOMS: atom_id res chain seq x y z
N MET A 1 77.46 -19.95 15.34
CA MET A 1 77.28 -21.13 14.46
C MET A 1 76.00 -20.97 13.68
N ARG A 2 76.03 -21.49 12.45
CA ARG A 2 75.18 -21.27 11.28
C ARG A 2 73.65 -21.31 11.48
N LEU A 3 73.00 -20.44 10.70
CA LEU A 3 71.59 -20.45 10.33
C LEU A 3 71.15 -21.80 9.74
N LEU A 4 69.89 -22.16 9.96
CA LEU A 4 69.12 -23.01 9.04
C LEU A 4 67.67 -22.50 8.95
N PHE A 5 67.29 -22.25 7.70
CA PHE A 5 66.05 -21.66 7.22
C PHE A 5 64.83 -22.55 7.49
N LEU A 6 63.72 -21.96 7.92
CA LEU A 6 62.38 -22.53 7.80
C LEU A 6 61.48 -21.49 7.14
N ALA A 7 61.11 -21.76 5.88
CA ALA A 7 60.15 -20.99 5.12
C ALA A 7 58.72 -21.23 5.66
N PRO A 8 57.88 -20.19 5.84
CA PRO A 8 56.47 -20.40 6.09
C PRO A 8 55.73 -20.60 4.76
N LEU A 9 55.03 -21.72 4.64
CA LEU A 9 53.98 -21.93 3.65
C LEU A 9 52.92 -20.82 3.80
N LEU A 10 52.75 -19.99 2.76
CA LEU A 10 51.52 -19.23 2.58
C LEU A 10 50.38 -20.23 2.27
N LEU A 11 49.61 -20.64 3.29
CA LEU A 11 48.23 -21.06 3.06
C LEU A 11 47.43 -19.81 2.71
N GLY A 12 47.26 -19.56 1.41
CA GLY A 12 46.21 -18.68 0.92
C GLY A 12 44.87 -19.24 1.38
N ALA A 13 44.25 -18.56 2.34
CA ALA A 13 42.85 -18.75 2.64
C ALA A 13 42.05 -18.29 1.41
N LEU A 14 41.80 -19.23 0.49
CA LEU A 14 40.69 -19.14 -0.45
C LEU A 14 39.43 -19.08 0.40
N GLY A 15 39.03 -17.87 0.77
CA GLY A 15 37.69 -17.57 1.23
C GLY A 15 36.74 -17.96 0.11
N VAL A 16 36.30 -19.22 0.11
CA VAL A 16 35.18 -19.68 -0.69
C VAL A 16 34.01 -18.84 -0.21
N CYS A 17 33.68 -17.82 -1.01
CA CYS A 17 32.44 -17.07 -0.86
C CYS A 17 31.33 -18.09 -1.10
N LEU A 18 30.84 -18.73 -0.03
CA LEU A 18 29.70 -19.64 -0.09
C LEU A 18 28.53 -18.84 -0.65
N ALA A 19 28.25 -19.04 -1.94
CA ALA A 19 27.13 -18.42 -2.61
C ALA A 19 25.86 -18.71 -1.79
N LYS A 20 25.27 -17.65 -1.22
CA LYS A 20 24.09 -17.77 -0.37
C LYS A 20 22.96 -18.35 -1.23
N ALA A 21 22.48 -19.55 -0.90
CA ALA A 21 21.36 -20.17 -1.59
C ALA A 21 20.01 -19.68 -1.05
N VAL A 22 18.98 -19.67 -1.90
CA VAL A 22 17.58 -19.47 -1.51
C VAL A 22 17.04 -20.79 -0.96
N ARG A 23 16.53 -20.79 0.28
CA ARG A 23 15.85 -21.95 0.89
C ARG A 23 14.34 -21.88 0.63
N TRP A 24 13.85 -22.65 -0.34
CA TRP A 24 12.44 -22.70 -0.69
C TRP A 24 11.69 -23.68 0.23
N CYS A 25 10.60 -23.22 0.84
CA CYS A 25 9.77 -24.08 1.67
C CYS A 25 8.72 -24.81 0.83
N THR A 26 8.54 -26.10 1.11
CA THR A 26 7.57 -26.99 0.46
C THR A 26 6.68 -27.63 1.51
N THR A 27 5.44 -27.96 1.13
CA THR A 27 4.37 -28.42 2.03
C THR A 27 3.99 -29.88 1.85
N SER A 28 4.46 -30.52 0.77
CA SER A 28 4.17 -31.92 0.46
C SER A 28 5.38 -32.64 -0.14
N GLN A 29 5.33 -33.98 -0.19
CA GLN A 29 6.38 -34.79 -0.79
C GLN A 29 6.47 -34.60 -2.32
N PRO A 30 5.36 -34.55 -3.09
CA PRO A 30 5.40 -34.18 -4.50
C PRO A 30 6.03 -32.80 -4.75
N GLU A 31 5.70 -31.81 -3.90
CA GLU A 31 6.23 -30.45 -4.01
C GLU A 31 7.74 -30.40 -3.71
N ALA A 32 8.20 -31.11 -2.67
CA ALA A 32 9.62 -31.26 -2.37
C ALA A 32 10.38 -31.92 -3.53
N THR A 33 9.77 -32.92 -4.18
CA THR A 33 10.35 -33.60 -5.36
C THR A 33 10.51 -32.64 -6.54
N LYS A 34 9.48 -31.84 -6.86
CA LYS A 34 9.55 -30.81 -7.89
C LYS A 34 10.61 -29.75 -7.56
N CYS A 35 10.72 -29.35 -6.29
CA CYS A 35 11.75 -28.42 -5.83
C CYS A 35 13.17 -28.97 -6.05
N SER A 36 13.41 -30.24 -5.73
CA SER A 36 14.71 -30.88 -5.97
C SER A 36 15.05 -31.01 -7.46
N GLN A 37 14.04 -31.18 -8.33
CA GLN A 37 14.24 -31.11 -9.78
C GLN A 37 14.64 -29.70 -10.22
N LEU A 38 13.91 -28.66 -9.78
CA LEU A 38 14.25 -27.26 -10.05
C LEU A 38 15.66 -26.92 -9.58
N GLN A 39 16.04 -27.37 -8.38
CA GLN A 39 17.40 -27.18 -7.84
C GLN A 39 18.48 -27.74 -8.78
N ARG A 40 18.29 -28.95 -9.32
CA ARG A 40 19.25 -29.57 -10.25
C ARG A 40 19.31 -28.80 -11.58
N ASN A 41 18.17 -28.40 -12.11
CA ASN A 41 18.10 -27.66 -13.38
C ASN A 41 18.71 -26.26 -13.26
N MET A 42 18.46 -25.54 -12.18
CA MET A 42 19.10 -24.23 -11.91
C MET A 42 20.62 -24.33 -11.85
N ARG A 43 21.16 -25.40 -11.23
CA ARG A 43 22.61 -25.66 -11.21
C ARG A 43 23.18 -25.90 -12.61
N ARG A 44 22.46 -26.62 -13.48
CA ARG A 44 22.89 -26.89 -14.87
C ARG A 44 23.02 -25.61 -15.69
N VAL A 45 22.09 -24.66 -15.51
CA VAL A 45 22.12 -23.36 -16.19
C VAL A 45 22.94 -22.29 -15.45
N ARG A 46 23.70 -22.67 -14.42
CA ARG A 46 24.53 -21.77 -13.59
C ARG A 46 23.77 -20.58 -12.97
N ALA A 47 22.47 -20.75 -12.74
CA ALA A 47 21.61 -19.77 -12.10
C ALA A 47 21.77 -19.79 -10.56
N PRO A 48 21.23 -18.79 -9.81
CA PRO A 48 21.35 -18.72 -8.36
C PRO A 48 20.95 -20.02 -7.65
N PRO A 49 21.72 -20.49 -6.64
CA PRO A 49 21.50 -21.78 -6.03
C PRO A 49 20.21 -21.82 -5.19
N LEU A 50 19.46 -22.92 -5.34
CA LEU A 50 18.26 -23.25 -4.57
C LEU A 50 18.57 -24.37 -3.56
N SER A 51 17.86 -24.40 -2.43
CA SER A 51 17.71 -25.57 -1.57
C SER A 51 16.27 -25.72 -1.10
N CYS A 52 15.84 -26.95 -0.81
CA CYS A 52 14.46 -27.28 -0.53
C CYS A 52 14.27 -27.64 0.95
N VAL A 53 13.32 -27.01 1.62
CA VAL A 53 12.97 -27.27 3.03
C VAL A 53 11.54 -27.81 3.06
N ARG A 54 11.37 -29.07 3.48
CA ARG A 54 10.04 -29.69 3.59
C ARG A 54 9.41 -29.39 4.95
N LYS A 55 8.13 -29.01 4.92
CA LYS A 55 7.20 -28.90 6.03
C LYS A 55 5.89 -29.60 5.66
N ASN A 56 4.96 -29.67 6.61
CA ASN A 56 3.69 -30.37 6.41
C ASN A 56 2.51 -29.40 6.17
N SER A 57 2.75 -28.08 6.24
CA SER A 57 1.71 -27.08 5.98
C SER A 57 2.31 -25.71 5.66
N TYR A 58 1.50 -24.85 5.04
CA TYR A 58 1.88 -23.47 4.77
C TYR A 58 2.18 -22.68 6.06
N LEU A 59 1.44 -22.92 7.15
CA LEU A 59 1.71 -22.27 8.44
C LEU A 59 3.09 -22.63 8.98
N GLN A 60 3.49 -23.90 8.87
CA GLN A 60 4.84 -24.31 9.24
C GLN A 60 5.92 -23.69 8.35
N CYS A 61 5.62 -23.45 7.06
CA CYS A 61 6.51 -22.70 6.18
C CYS A 61 6.64 -21.23 6.59
N ILE A 62 5.53 -20.56 6.90
CA ILE A 62 5.52 -19.18 7.43
C ILE A 62 6.37 -19.09 8.70
N GLN A 63 6.15 -20.00 9.65
CA GLN A 63 6.94 -20.10 10.88
C GLN A 63 8.42 -20.37 10.60
N ALA A 64 8.74 -21.24 9.64
CA ALA A 64 10.12 -21.54 9.27
C ALA A 64 10.82 -20.32 8.66
N ILE A 65 10.13 -19.54 7.83
CA ILE A 65 10.69 -18.32 7.24
C ILE A 65 10.93 -17.27 8.33
N ALA A 66 9.94 -17.03 9.21
CA ALA A 66 10.06 -16.11 10.34
C ALA A 66 11.24 -16.50 11.27
N LYS A 67 11.42 -17.80 11.54
CA LYS A 67 12.52 -18.33 12.37
C LYS A 67 13.85 -18.54 11.61
N ASN A 68 13.99 -17.97 10.42
CA ASN A 68 15.20 -18.09 9.59
C ASN A 68 15.63 -19.54 9.27
N LYS A 69 14.68 -20.48 9.19
CA LYS A 69 14.88 -21.88 8.76
C LYS A 69 14.52 -22.11 7.29
N ALA A 70 13.79 -21.19 6.67
CA ALA A 70 13.54 -21.09 5.23
C ALA A 70 13.63 -19.62 4.79
N ASP A 71 13.60 -19.35 3.49
CA ASP A 71 13.70 -17.99 2.94
C ASP A 71 12.44 -17.55 2.19
N ALA A 72 11.76 -18.45 1.47
CA ALA A 72 10.58 -18.11 0.68
C ALA A 72 9.58 -19.26 0.56
N VAL A 73 8.30 -18.91 0.33
CA VAL A 73 7.20 -19.82 -0.04
C VAL A 73 6.14 -19.02 -0.81
N THR A 74 5.45 -19.66 -1.75
CA THR A 74 4.30 -19.08 -2.45
C THR A 74 3.03 -19.28 -1.62
N LEU A 75 2.26 -18.23 -1.40
CA LEU A 75 1.03 -18.23 -0.59
C LEU A 75 -0.17 -17.65 -1.34
N ASP A 76 -1.33 -18.23 -1.07
CA ASP A 76 -2.63 -17.62 -1.39
C ASP A 76 -2.86 -16.35 -0.56
N GLY A 77 -3.66 -15.39 -1.04
CA GLY A 77 -3.92 -14.12 -0.36
C GLY A 77 -4.40 -14.26 1.10
N GLY A 78 -5.18 -15.28 1.45
CA GLY A 78 -5.57 -15.54 2.83
C GLY A 78 -4.41 -15.93 3.74
N LEU A 79 -3.40 -16.63 3.20
CA LEU A 79 -2.17 -16.97 3.92
C LEU A 79 -1.14 -15.83 3.88
N VAL A 80 -1.17 -14.96 2.87
CA VAL A 80 -0.40 -13.70 2.87
C VAL A 80 -0.88 -12.81 4.02
N PHE A 81 -2.19 -12.78 4.30
CA PHE A 81 -2.74 -12.11 5.47
C PHE A 81 -2.10 -12.66 6.75
N GLU A 82 -2.22 -13.97 6.99
CA GLU A 82 -1.62 -14.63 8.16
C GLU A 82 -0.12 -14.37 8.29
N ALA A 83 0.62 -14.49 7.18
CA ALA A 83 2.06 -14.29 7.14
C ALA A 83 2.48 -12.84 7.47
N GLY A 84 1.63 -11.86 7.17
CA GLY A 84 1.87 -10.45 7.48
C GLY A 84 1.60 -10.06 8.93
N GLN A 85 0.81 -10.86 9.66
CA GLN A 85 0.47 -10.58 11.05
C GLN A 85 1.62 -10.88 12.01
N ASP A 86 1.52 -10.34 13.23
CA ASP A 86 2.36 -10.75 14.34
C ASP A 86 2.17 -12.24 14.69
N PRO A 87 3.24 -12.98 15.01
CA PRO A 87 4.63 -12.55 15.16
C PRO A 87 5.48 -12.68 13.87
N TYR A 88 4.89 -12.96 12.72
CA TYR A 88 5.63 -13.37 11.51
C TYR A 88 6.16 -12.19 10.70
N LYS A 89 5.35 -11.14 10.50
CA LYS A 89 5.70 -9.92 9.75
C LYS A 89 6.41 -10.19 8.41
N LEU A 90 5.98 -11.21 7.69
CA LEU A 90 6.46 -11.49 6.33
C LEU A 90 5.80 -10.53 5.35
N ARG A 91 6.44 -10.34 4.20
CA ARG A 91 5.91 -9.49 3.13
C ARG A 91 5.97 -10.17 1.76
N PRO A 92 5.06 -9.83 0.84
CA PRO A 92 5.13 -10.28 -0.53
C PRO A 92 6.33 -9.63 -1.25
N VAL A 93 7.06 -10.42 -2.03
CA VAL A 93 8.27 -9.97 -2.77
C VAL A 93 8.16 -10.21 -4.28
N ALA A 94 7.33 -11.17 -4.68
CA ALA A 94 6.99 -11.41 -6.08
C ALA A 94 5.53 -11.89 -6.17
N ALA A 95 4.78 -11.38 -7.13
CA ALA A 95 3.41 -11.77 -7.41
C ALA A 95 3.35 -12.67 -8.63
N GLU A 96 2.58 -13.75 -8.58
CA GLU A 96 2.31 -14.57 -9.77
C GLU A 96 1.52 -13.75 -10.80
N VAL A 97 1.84 -13.95 -12.08
CA VAL A 97 1.15 -13.32 -13.20
C VAL A 97 0.29 -14.36 -13.91
N TYR A 98 -0.99 -14.05 -14.11
CA TYR A 98 -1.96 -14.89 -14.80
C TYR A 98 -2.47 -14.23 -16.09
N GLY A 99 -3.37 -14.92 -16.79
CA GLY A 99 -4.01 -14.43 -18.02
C GLY A 99 -3.31 -14.94 -19.26
N THR A 100 -3.00 -14.04 -20.18
CA THR A 100 -2.27 -14.35 -21.42
C THR A 100 -1.09 -13.39 -21.55
N GLU A 101 -0.10 -13.72 -22.38
CA GLU A 101 1.04 -12.82 -22.64
C GLU A 101 0.60 -11.45 -23.16
N ALA A 102 -0.48 -11.40 -23.95
CA ALA A 102 -1.06 -10.16 -24.45
C ALA A 102 -1.83 -9.36 -23.39
N LYS A 103 -2.34 -10.02 -22.34
CA LYS A 103 -3.14 -9.43 -21.26
C LYS A 103 -2.75 -10.03 -19.91
N PRO A 104 -1.53 -9.76 -19.42
CA PRO A 104 -1.06 -10.26 -18.14
C PRO A 104 -1.78 -9.54 -16.99
N ARG A 105 -1.97 -10.24 -15.88
CA ARG A 105 -2.61 -9.67 -14.68
C ARG A 105 -2.08 -10.31 -13.40
N THR A 106 -1.96 -9.52 -12.35
CA THR A 106 -1.59 -9.94 -10.98
C THR A 106 -2.82 -10.10 -10.08
N TYR A 107 -3.94 -10.52 -10.66
CA TYR A 107 -5.20 -10.75 -9.96
C TYR A 107 -6.01 -11.83 -10.63
N TYR A 108 -6.96 -12.41 -9.89
CA TYR A 108 -7.93 -13.38 -10.38
C TYR A 108 -9.32 -13.11 -9.80
N TYR A 109 -10.32 -13.87 -10.24
CA TYR A 109 -11.70 -13.71 -9.82
C TYR A 109 -12.13 -14.91 -8.97
N ALA A 110 -12.59 -14.65 -7.75
CA ALA A 110 -13.27 -15.65 -6.94
C ALA A 110 -14.71 -15.79 -7.43
N VAL A 111 -15.14 -17.02 -7.69
CA VAL A 111 -16.46 -17.32 -8.27
C VAL A 111 -17.16 -18.46 -7.52
N ALA A 112 -18.49 -18.50 -7.61
CA ALA A 112 -19.33 -19.60 -7.14
C ALA A 112 -19.87 -20.35 -8.36
N ILE A 113 -19.41 -21.59 -8.55
CA ILE A 113 -19.74 -22.44 -9.70
C ILE A 113 -20.84 -23.42 -9.28
N VAL A 114 -21.81 -23.61 -10.16
CA VAL A 114 -22.96 -24.50 -9.95
C VAL A 114 -23.27 -25.28 -11.22
N LYS A 115 -23.95 -26.42 -11.10
CA LYS A 115 -24.47 -27.15 -12.27
C LYS A 115 -25.67 -26.40 -12.86
N LYS A 116 -25.78 -26.40 -14.19
CA LYS A 116 -26.94 -25.86 -14.90
C LYS A 116 -28.19 -26.66 -14.52
N GLY A 117 -29.34 -25.98 -14.42
CA GLY A 117 -30.63 -26.61 -14.12
C GLY A 117 -30.98 -26.76 -12.62
N THR A 118 -30.10 -26.38 -11.68
CA THR A 118 -30.41 -26.43 -10.24
C THR A 118 -31.35 -25.32 -9.77
N GLY A 119 -31.40 -24.18 -10.48
CA GLY A 119 -32.40 -23.12 -10.30
C GLY A 119 -32.26 -22.23 -9.07
N PHE A 120 -31.24 -22.42 -8.22
CA PHE A 120 -31.02 -21.59 -7.02
C PHE A 120 -29.99 -20.48 -7.25
N GLN A 121 -30.15 -19.39 -6.50
CA GLN A 121 -29.30 -18.20 -6.54
C GLN A 121 -28.37 -18.10 -5.31
N LEU A 122 -27.50 -17.08 -5.29
CA LEU A 122 -26.48 -16.92 -4.23
C LEU A 122 -27.09 -16.75 -2.83
N ASN A 123 -28.21 -16.03 -2.71
CA ASN A 123 -28.95 -15.86 -1.46
C ASN A 123 -29.75 -17.10 -1.01
N GLN A 124 -29.77 -18.18 -1.80
CA GLN A 124 -30.53 -19.42 -1.53
C GLN A 124 -29.62 -20.60 -1.19
N LEU A 125 -28.41 -20.32 -0.71
CA LEU A 125 -27.41 -21.33 -0.38
C LEU A 125 -27.63 -22.00 0.98
N GLN A 126 -28.53 -21.50 1.82
CA GLN A 126 -28.84 -22.11 3.11
C GLN A 126 -29.41 -23.52 2.91
N GLY A 127 -28.89 -24.50 3.66
CA GLY A 127 -29.28 -25.90 3.57
C GLY A 127 -28.79 -26.63 2.31
N ARG A 128 -27.95 -25.99 1.47
CA ARG A 128 -27.31 -26.65 0.33
C ARG A 128 -25.99 -27.32 0.74
N ARG A 129 -25.43 -28.12 -0.16
CA ARG A 129 -24.11 -28.75 0.00
C ARG A 129 -23.02 -27.93 -0.69
N SER A 130 -21.87 -27.74 -0.08
CA SER A 130 -20.83 -26.86 -0.60
C SER A 130 -19.43 -27.48 -0.68
N CYS A 131 -18.67 -27.09 -1.70
CA CYS A 131 -17.30 -27.51 -1.95
C CYS A 131 -16.35 -26.31 -1.87
N HIS A 132 -15.33 -26.38 -1.02
CA HIS A 132 -14.42 -25.27 -0.74
C HIS A 132 -12.97 -25.67 -1.03
N THR A 133 -12.16 -24.73 -1.53
CA THR A 133 -10.73 -25.02 -1.81
C THR A 133 -9.89 -25.36 -0.59
N GLY A 134 -10.38 -25.02 0.61
CA GLY A 134 -9.70 -25.16 1.89
C GLY A 134 -9.96 -23.98 2.83
N LEU A 135 -9.90 -24.23 4.14
CA LEU A 135 -10.10 -23.25 5.20
C LEU A 135 -9.10 -22.09 5.09
N GLY A 136 -9.58 -20.85 5.25
CA GLY A 136 -8.75 -19.65 5.23
C GLY A 136 -8.23 -19.22 3.84
N ARG A 137 -8.54 -19.96 2.77
CA ARG A 137 -8.15 -19.59 1.40
C ARG A 137 -9.05 -18.50 0.83
N THR A 138 -8.51 -17.71 -0.09
CA THR A 138 -9.18 -16.54 -0.67
C THR A 138 -10.51 -16.88 -1.35
N ALA A 139 -10.47 -17.65 -2.44
CA ALA A 139 -11.68 -17.92 -3.22
C ALA A 139 -12.59 -18.97 -2.59
N GLY A 140 -12.01 -19.93 -1.85
CA GLY A 140 -12.77 -21.03 -1.27
C GLY A 140 -13.34 -20.76 0.12
N TRP A 141 -12.86 -19.75 0.85
CA TRP A 141 -13.32 -19.48 2.22
C TRP A 141 -13.56 -17.99 2.47
N ASN A 142 -12.51 -17.16 2.45
CA ASN A 142 -12.60 -15.78 2.92
C ASN A 142 -13.62 -14.95 2.14
N VAL A 143 -13.59 -15.03 0.80
CA VAL A 143 -14.55 -14.31 -0.06
C VAL A 143 -15.98 -14.85 0.10
N PRO A 144 -16.28 -16.15 -0.12
CA PRO A 144 -17.66 -16.63 -0.07
C PRO A 144 -18.27 -16.51 1.33
N ILE A 145 -17.51 -16.80 2.40
CA ILE A 145 -18.03 -16.67 3.77
C ILE A 145 -18.20 -15.20 4.16
N GLY A 146 -17.34 -14.29 3.66
CA GLY A 146 -17.53 -12.84 3.81
C GLY A 146 -18.84 -12.35 3.20
N ILE A 147 -19.17 -12.84 2.00
CA ILE A 147 -20.45 -12.51 1.32
C ILE A 147 -21.64 -13.15 2.03
N LEU A 148 -21.48 -14.37 2.50
CA LEU A 148 -22.57 -15.10 3.16
C LEU A 148 -22.79 -14.70 4.61
N ARG A 149 -21.88 -13.93 5.21
CA ARG A 149 -21.94 -13.50 6.61
C ARG A 149 -23.32 -12.97 7.05
N PRO A 150 -24.02 -12.10 6.28
CA PRO A 150 -25.35 -11.61 6.67
C PRO A 150 -26.41 -12.71 6.80
N PHE A 151 -26.20 -13.89 6.21
CA PHE A 151 -27.12 -15.03 6.24
C PHE A 151 -26.73 -16.10 7.28
N LEU A 152 -25.57 -15.97 7.94
CA LEU A 152 -25.06 -16.97 8.88
C LEU A 152 -25.69 -16.88 10.28
N ASN A 153 -26.39 -15.78 10.60
CA ASN A 153 -26.86 -15.47 11.96
C ASN A 153 -25.74 -15.59 13.01
N TRP A 154 -24.52 -15.17 12.65
CA TRP A 154 -23.34 -15.26 13.51
C TRP A 154 -23.07 -13.92 14.19
N VAL A 155 -23.21 -13.90 15.51
CA VAL A 155 -23.01 -12.69 16.35
C VAL A 155 -21.54 -12.31 16.52
N GLY A 156 -20.61 -13.21 16.20
CA GLY A 156 -19.19 -13.04 16.40
C GLY A 156 -18.63 -13.87 17.56
N PRO A 157 -17.34 -13.66 17.91
CA PRO A 157 -16.68 -14.37 19.02
C PRO A 157 -17.43 -14.22 20.36
N PRO A 158 -17.45 -15.27 21.22
CA PRO A 158 -16.50 -16.39 21.25
C PRO A 158 -16.85 -17.58 20.35
N GLU A 159 -18.04 -17.61 19.74
CA GLU A 159 -18.40 -18.68 18.80
C GLU A 159 -17.51 -18.60 17.55
N PRO A 160 -16.82 -19.69 17.16
CA PRO A 160 -16.07 -19.74 15.91
C PRO A 160 -16.99 -19.56 14.70
N LEU A 161 -16.54 -18.80 13.70
CA LEU A 161 -17.27 -18.60 12.45
C LEU A 161 -17.60 -19.94 11.76
N GLU A 162 -16.69 -20.91 11.86
CA GLU A 162 -16.82 -22.27 11.36
C GLU A 162 -18.09 -22.95 11.87
N ALA A 163 -18.47 -22.72 13.14
CA ALA A 163 -19.67 -23.30 13.72
C ALA A 163 -20.95 -22.79 13.04
N ALA A 164 -21.00 -21.49 12.73
CA ALA A 164 -22.13 -20.88 12.03
C ALA A 164 -22.22 -21.37 10.58
N VAL A 165 -21.08 -21.48 9.88
CA VAL A 165 -21.02 -22.05 8.53
C VAL A 165 -21.45 -23.52 8.53
N ALA A 166 -21.04 -24.29 9.55
CA ALA A 166 -21.42 -25.69 9.71
C ALA A 166 -22.93 -25.89 9.93
N ARG A 167 -23.65 -24.89 10.47
CA ARG A 167 -25.12 -24.90 10.56
C ARG A 167 -25.80 -24.40 9.29
N PHE A 168 -25.13 -23.54 8.54
CA PHE A 168 -25.71 -22.90 7.35
C PHE A 168 -25.85 -23.88 6.18
N PHE A 169 -24.80 -24.66 5.89
CA PHE A 169 -24.83 -25.69 4.84
C PHE A 169 -25.28 -27.04 5.42
N SER A 170 -25.95 -27.87 4.61
CA SER A 170 -26.36 -29.22 5.05
C SER A 170 -25.21 -30.22 5.07
N GLY A 171 -24.09 -29.88 4.42
CA GLY A 171 -22.85 -30.65 4.39
C GLY A 171 -21.82 -29.98 3.49
N SER A 172 -20.55 -30.06 3.85
CA SER A 172 -19.49 -29.42 3.08
C SER A 172 -18.24 -30.29 2.98
N CYS A 173 -17.38 -29.98 2.01
CA CYS A 173 -15.97 -30.30 2.09
C CYS A 173 -15.16 -29.01 2.21
N VAL A 174 -14.59 -28.78 3.40
CA VAL A 174 -13.72 -27.65 3.75
C VAL A 174 -12.37 -28.20 4.24
N PRO A 175 -11.45 -28.53 3.33
CA PRO A 175 -10.14 -29.07 3.69
C PRO A 175 -9.40 -28.18 4.71
N GLY A 176 -8.89 -28.78 5.79
CA GLY A 176 -8.23 -28.11 6.90
C GLY A 176 -9.15 -27.66 8.03
N ALA A 177 -10.46 -27.84 7.91
CA ALA A 177 -11.37 -27.67 9.04
C ALA A 177 -11.18 -28.78 10.09
N ASP A 178 -11.47 -28.46 11.35
CA ASP A 178 -11.49 -29.45 12.42
C ASP A 178 -12.74 -30.33 12.27
N GLY A 179 -12.55 -31.53 11.69
CA GLY A 179 -13.64 -32.48 11.46
C GLY A 179 -14.20 -33.13 12.73
N VAL A 180 -13.55 -32.96 13.90
CA VAL A 180 -14.06 -33.42 15.19
C VAL A 180 -15.01 -32.37 15.78
N LEU A 181 -14.60 -31.11 15.76
CA LEU A 181 -15.42 -29.99 16.26
C LEU A 181 -16.54 -29.60 15.29
N PHE A 182 -16.28 -29.69 13.98
CA PHE A 182 -17.21 -29.33 12.91
C PHE A 182 -17.38 -30.46 11.90
N PRO A 183 -17.97 -31.62 12.29
CA PRO A 183 -18.10 -32.78 11.39
C PRO A 183 -18.78 -32.46 10.06
N ASN A 184 -19.74 -31.53 10.07
CA ASN A 184 -20.46 -31.13 8.89
C ASN A 184 -19.60 -30.43 7.83
N LEU A 185 -18.50 -29.77 8.24
CA LEU A 185 -17.57 -29.12 7.32
C LEU A 185 -16.66 -30.11 6.57
N CYS A 186 -16.56 -31.34 7.06
CA CYS A 186 -15.75 -32.41 6.48
C CYS A 186 -16.59 -33.59 5.97
N SER A 187 -17.92 -33.47 5.95
CA SER A 187 -18.83 -34.56 5.65
C SER A 187 -18.74 -35.02 4.19
N LEU A 188 -18.52 -34.09 3.25
CA LEU A 188 -18.40 -34.39 1.82
C LEU A 188 -16.97 -34.69 1.35
N CYS A 189 -15.97 -34.50 2.22
CA CYS A 189 -14.58 -34.79 1.88
C CYS A 189 -14.35 -36.30 1.71
N VAL A 190 -13.48 -36.69 0.79
CA VAL A 190 -13.34 -38.09 0.32
C VAL A 190 -11.96 -38.69 0.59
N GLY A 191 -11.07 -37.97 1.28
CA GLY A 191 -9.81 -38.54 1.77
C GLY A 191 -10.05 -39.72 2.71
N THR A 192 -9.05 -40.61 2.79
CA THR A 192 -9.14 -41.86 3.57
C THR A 192 -8.42 -41.73 4.91
N GLY A 193 -9.05 -42.23 5.99
CA GLY A 193 -8.45 -42.22 7.33
C GLY A 193 -8.09 -40.80 7.78
N GLU A 194 -6.84 -40.59 8.21
CA GLU A 194 -6.32 -39.29 8.65
C GLU A 194 -6.23 -38.25 7.51
N ASN A 195 -6.28 -38.68 6.25
CA ASN A 195 -6.26 -37.78 5.10
C ASN A 195 -7.64 -37.19 4.76
N LYS A 196 -8.72 -37.67 5.40
CA LYS A 196 -10.05 -37.09 5.22
C LYS A 196 -10.03 -35.63 5.68
N CYS A 197 -10.41 -34.71 4.79
CA CYS A 197 -10.45 -33.28 5.09
C CYS A 197 -9.05 -32.66 5.31
N ALA A 198 -7.96 -33.31 4.89
CA ALA A 198 -6.62 -32.78 5.05
C ALA A 198 -6.39 -31.52 4.19
N ALA A 199 -5.61 -30.56 4.70
CA ALA A 199 -5.21 -29.35 3.96
C ALA A 199 -4.04 -29.62 2.99
N SER A 200 -4.12 -30.69 2.21
CA SER A 200 -3.08 -31.13 1.29
C SER A 200 -3.66 -31.90 0.11
N SER A 201 -2.83 -32.23 -0.88
CA SER A 201 -3.20 -33.05 -2.05
C SER A 201 -3.63 -34.49 -1.70
N GLU A 202 -3.47 -34.93 -0.44
CA GLU A 202 -3.96 -36.23 0.03
C GLU A 202 -5.49 -36.27 0.17
N GLU A 203 -6.13 -35.11 0.28
CA GLU A 203 -7.59 -34.96 0.15
C GLU A 203 -7.92 -34.69 -1.33
N PRO A 204 -8.61 -35.60 -2.05
CA PRO A 204 -8.90 -35.42 -3.47
C PRO A 204 -9.75 -34.19 -3.79
N TYR A 205 -10.52 -33.67 -2.82
CA TYR A 205 -11.28 -32.43 -2.97
C TYR A 205 -10.54 -31.16 -2.52
N PHE A 206 -9.22 -31.24 -2.28
CA PHE A 206 -8.40 -30.08 -1.94
C PHE A 206 -8.04 -29.19 -3.12
N GLY A 207 -7.96 -27.88 -2.86
CA GLY A 207 -7.55 -26.89 -3.86
C GLY A 207 -8.65 -26.54 -4.86
N TYR A 208 -8.28 -25.81 -5.92
CA TYR A 208 -9.26 -25.34 -6.91
C TYR A 208 -9.87 -26.49 -7.70
N SER A 209 -9.04 -27.35 -8.29
CA SER A 209 -9.51 -28.54 -9.02
C SER A 209 -10.25 -29.53 -8.13
N GLY A 210 -9.83 -29.72 -6.88
CA GLY A 210 -10.52 -30.61 -5.94
C GLY A 210 -11.92 -30.10 -5.57
N ALA A 211 -12.05 -28.81 -5.25
CA ALA A 211 -13.36 -28.21 -4.96
C ALA A 211 -14.30 -28.30 -6.17
N PHE A 212 -13.79 -28.09 -7.39
CA PHE A 212 -14.57 -28.26 -8.60
C PHE A 212 -14.91 -29.74 -8.85
N LYS A 213 -14.00 -30.68 -8.58
CA LYS A 213 -14.26 -32.12 -8.63
C LYS A 213 -15.40 -32.53 -7.69
N CYS A 214 -15.44 -32.00 -6.47
CA CYS A 214 -16.54 -32.22 -5.52
C CYS A 214 -17.92 -31.84 -6.10
N LEU A 215 -18.00 -30.73 -6.85
CA LEU A 215 -19.21 -30.35 -7.58
C LEU A 215 -19.49 -31.31 -8.76
N ARG A 216 -18.46 -31.64 -9.54
CA ARG A 216 -18.58 -32.56 -10.70
C ARG A 216 -19.16 -33.90 -10.29
N ASP A 217 -18.62 -34.49 -9.24
CA ASP A 217 -19.03 -35.78 -8.67
C ASP A 217 -20.45 -35.73 -8.06
N GLY A 218 -21.05 -34.53 -7.91
CA GLY A 218 -22.38 -34.35 -7.34
C GLY A 218 -22.43 -34.44 -5.81
N ALA A 219 -21.27 -34.44 -5.16
CA ALA A 219 -21.16 -34.41 -3.71
C ALA A 219 -21.66 -33.08 -3.14
N GLY A 220 -21.30 -31.96 -3.78
CA GLY A 220 -21.82 -30.62 -3.45
C GLY A 220 -22.68 -30.02 -4.56
N ASP A 221 -23.46 -29.00 -4.20
CA ASP A 221 -24.34 -28.26 -5.11
C ASP A 221 -23.67 -26.98 -5.63
N VAL A 222 -22.72 -26.42 -4.88
CA VAL A 222 -21.91 -25.25 -5.25
C VAL A 222 -20.43 -25.50 -4.96
N ALA A 223 -19.54 -25.06 -5.86
CA ALA A 223 -18.10 -25.01 -5.63
C ALA A 223 -17.58 -23.57 -5.66
N PHE A 224 -16.80 -23.21 -4.65
CA PHE A 224 -16.12 -21.92 -4.59
C PHE A 224 -14.67 -22.07 -5.05
N ALA A 225 -14.31 -21.39 -6.15
CA ALA A 225 -13.00 -21.52 -6.79
C ALA A 225 -12.61 -20.24 -7.55
N LYS A 226 -11.47 -20.27 -8.25
CA LYS A 226 -11.07 -19.21 -9.19
C LYS A 226 -11.72 -19.42 -10.56
N GLU A 227 -11.91 -18.36 -11.33
CA GLU A 227 -12.58 -18.39 -12.63
C GLU A 227 -11.93 -19.33 -13.65
N SER A 228 -10.61 -19.48 -13.60
CA SER A 228 -9.84 -20.29 -14.55
C SER A 228 -10.06 -21.80 -14.35
N THR A 229 -10.52 -22.24 -13.17
CA THR A 229 -10.62 -23.67 -12.80
C THR A 229 -11.46 -24.48 -13.79
N VAL A 230 -12.59 -23.94 -14.23
CA VAL A 230 -13.49 -24.63 -15.17
C VAL A 230 -12.80 -24.85 -16.52
N PHE A 231 -12.05 -23.86 -17.00
CA PHE A 231 -11.33 -23.92 -18.27
C PHE A 231 -10.07 -24.81 -18.21
N GLU A 232 -9.46 -24.93 -17.04
CA GLU A 232 -8.30 -25.80 -16.81
C GLU A 232 -8.68 -27.28 -16.78
N ASP A 233 -9.82 -27.59 -16.15
CA ASP A 233 -10.22 -28.97 -15.88
C ASP A 233 -11.20 -29.55 -16.91
N LEU A 234 -11.82 -28.69 -17.73
CA LEU A 234 -12.71 -29.07 -18.83
C LEU A 234 -12.25 -28.39 -20.14
N PRO A 235 -11.40 -29.05 -20.95
CA PRO A 235 -10.97 -28.50 -22.23
C PRO A 235 -12.11 -28.43 -23.26
N ASP A 236 -13.09 -29.34 -23.17
CA ASP A 236 -14.25 -29.37 -24.05
C ASP A 236 -15.28 -28.29 -23.66
N GLU A 237 -15.73 -27.51 -24.63
CA GLU A 237 -16.74 -26.46 -24.46
C GLU A 237 -18.10 -27.02 -24.07
N ALA A 238 -18.51 -28.14 -24.68
CA ALA A 238 -19.81 -28.75 -24.39
C ALA A 238 -19.91 -29.24 -22.93
N GLU A 239 -18.79 -29.63 -22.32
CA GLU A 239 -18.73 -29.97 -20.89
C GLU A 239 -18.78 -28.71 -20.00
N ARG A 240 -18.18 -27.59 -20.45
CA ARG A 240 -18.20 -26.31 -19.73
C ARG A 240 -19.61 -25.73 -19.64
N ASP A 241 -20.41 -25.88 -20.70
CA ASP A 241 -21.80 -25.39 -20.77
C ASP A 241 -22.77 -26.05 -19.78
N LYS A 242 -22.34 -27.14 -19.13
CA LYS A 242 -23.08 -27.78 -18.03
C LYS A 242 -22.97 -27.02 -16.71
N TYR A 243 -22.18 -25.96 -16.65
CA TYR A 243 -21.92 -25.17 -15.45
C TYR A 243 -22.28 -23.69 -15.65
N GLU A 244 -22.65 -23.05 -14.56
CA GLU A 244 -23.00 -21.63 -14.50
C GLU A 244 -22.36 -21.00 -13.25
N LEU A 245 -22.29 -19.67 -13.23
CA LEU A 245 -21.84 -18.88 -12.09
C LEU A 245 -23.03 -18.29 -11.34
N LEU A 246 -22.94 -18.25 -10.01
CA LEU A 246 -23.83 -17.44 -9.18
C LEU A 246 -23.24 -16.04 -9.00
N CYS A 247 -24.04 -15.04 -9.33
CA CYS A 247 -23.63 -13.64 -9.32
C CYS A 247 -24.08 -12.94 -8.03
N PRO A 248 -23.36 -11.91 -7.54
CA PRO A 248 -23.75 -11.15 -6.34
C PRO A 248 -25.11 -10.44 -6.45
N ASP A 249 -25.56 -10.13 -7.66
CA ASP A 249 -26.88 -9.56 -7.95
C ASP A 249 -28.01 -10.61 -7.93
N ASN A 250 -27.72 -11.82 -7.43
CA ASN A 250 -28.61 -12.97 -7.44
C ASN A 250 -29.12 -13.34 -8.84
N THR A 251 -28.29 -13.15 -9.87
CA THR A 251 -28.48 -13.74 -11.21
C THR A 251 -27.56 -14.95 -11.42
N ARG A 252 -27.74 -15.67 -12.53
CA ARG A 252 -26.80 -16.70 -13.00
C ARG A 252 -26.26 -16.28 -14.36
N LYS A 253 -24.98 -16.56 -14.62
CA LYS A 253 -24.36 -16.30 -15.92
C LYS A 253 -23.47 -17.47 -16.37
N PRO A 254 -23.23 -17.61 -17.67
CA PRO A 254 -22.23 -18.54 -18.20
C PRO A 254 -20.83 -18.35 -17.58
N VAL A 255 -20.02 -19.41 -17.56
CA VAL A 255 -18.71 -19.45 -16.89
C VAL A 255 -17.66 -18.52 -17.52
N ASP A 256 -17.82 -18.12 -18.77
CA ASP A 256 -16.98 -17.16 -19.50
C ASP A 256 -17.30 -15.70 -19.17
N GLN A 257 -18.48 -15.40 -18.62
CA GLN A 257 -18.89 -14.07 -18.15
C GLN A 257 -18.45 -13.79 -16.71
N TYR A 258 -17.34 -14.39 -16.27
CA TYR A 258 -16.80 -14.21 -14.92
C TYR A 258 -16.41 -12.75 -14.61
N LYS A 259 -16.13 -11.93 -15.63
CA LYS A 259 -15.79 -10.52 -15.43
C LYS A 259 -16.99 -9.71 -14.96
N GLU A 260 -18.19 -10.06 -15.42
CA GLU A 260 -19.45 -9.45 -14.99
C GLU A 260 -20.10 -10.21 -13.83
N CYS A 261 -19.73 -11.48 -13.61
CA CYS A 261 -20.28 -12.36 -12.57
C CYS A 261 -19.17 -13.02 -11.74
N HIS A 262 -18.73 -12.32 -10.69
CA HIS A 262 -17.77 -12.83 -9.73
C HIS A 262 -18.10 -12.34 -8.33
N LEU A 263 -17.66 -13.09 -7.32
CA LEU A 263 -17.81 -12.73 -5.92
C LEU A 263 -16.85 -11.60 -5.53
N ALA A 264 -15.60 -11.69 -5.98
CA ALA A 264 -14.59 -10.65 -5.77
C ALA A 264 -13.45 -10.76 -6.80
N ARG A 265 -12.85 -9.62 -7.14
CA ARG A 265 -11.52 -9.55 -7.77
C ARG A 265 -10.48 -9.51 -6.64
N VAL A 266 -9.52 -10.43 -6.66
CA VAL A 266 -8.54 -10.64 -5.57
C VAL A 266 -7.11 -10.68 -6.12
N PRO A 267 -6.10 -10.27 -5.34
CA PRO A 267 -4.71 -10.29 -5.79
C PRO A 267 -4.22 -11.72 -6.05
N SER A 268 -3.24 -11.86 -6.94
CA SER A 268 -2.62 -13.15 -7.22
C SER A 268 -1.88 -13.72 -6.01
N HIS A 269 -1.53 -15.01 -6.09
CA HIS A 269 -0.67 -15.63 -5.09
C HIS A 269 0.70 -14.95 -5.11
N ALA A 270 1.34 -14.88 -3.94
CA ALA A 270 2.59 -14.15 -3.78
C ALA A 270 3.65 -15.02 -3.13
N VAL A 271 4.89 -14.88 -3.60
CA VAL A 271 6.07 -15.33 -2.89
C VAL A 271 6.30 -14.38 -1.73
N VAL A 272 6.36 -14.90 -0.50
CA VAL A 272 6.63 -14.11 0.70
C VAL A 272 8.03 -14.36 1.24
N ALA A 273 8.61 -13.34 1.86
CA ALA A 273 9.88 -13.42 2.57
C ALA A 273 9.83 -12.59 3.87
N ARG A 274 10.88 -12.67 4.69
CA ARG A 274 11.05 -11.78 5.86
C ARG A 274 11.14 -10.33 5.39
N SER A 275 10.69 -9.40 6.23
CA SER A 275 10.81 -7.95 5.96
C SER A 275 12.18 -7.37 6.35
N VAL A 276 12.90 -8.01 7.28
CA VAL A 276 14.23 -7.57 7.77
C VAL A 276 15.28 -8.65 7.46
N ALA A 277 16.49 -8.23 7.09
CA ALA A 277 17.58 -9.12 6.66
C ALA A 277 17.10 -10.14 5.61
N SER A 278 16.25 -9.64 4.72
CA SER A 278 15.61 -10.41 3.67
C SER A 278 16.64 -10.72 2.58
N LYS A 279 16.47 -11.86 1.91
CA LYS A 279 17.25 -12.21 0.73
C LYS A 279 16.49 -11.79 -0.53
N GLU A 280 15.77 -10.67 -0.49
CA GLU A 280 14.81 -10.29 -1.54
C GLU A 280 15.42 -10.18 -2.93
N ASP A 281 16.54 -9.47 -3.08
CA ASP A 281 17.21 -9.35 -4.37
C ASP A 281 17.62 -10.72 -4.90
N LEU A 282 18.12 -11.59 -4.02
CA LEU A 282 18.49 -12.95 -4.37
C LEU A 282 17.28 -13.82 -4.72
N ILE A 283 16.15 -13.66 -4.01
CA ILE A 283 14.89 -14.35 -4.33
C ILE A 283 14.37 -13.88 -5.68
N TRP A 284 14.37 -12.57 -5.94
CA TRP A 284 13.96 -12.01 -7.22
C TRP A 284 14.88 -12.49 -8.36
N GLU A 285 16.19 -12.43 -8.19
CA GLU A 285 17.15 -12.92 -9.20
C GLU A 285 16.96 -14.42 -9.46
N PHE A 286 16.75 -15.22 -8.42
CA PHE A 286 16.40 -16.64 -8.56
C PHE A 286 15.12 -16.83 -9.38
N LEU A 287 14.04 -16.12 -9.06
CA LEU A 287 12.75 -16.24 -9.75
C LEU A 287 12.85 -15.76 -11.20
N HIS A 288 13.56 -14.65 -11.44
CA HIS A 288 13.82 -14.09 -12.75
C HIS A 288 14.57 -15.08 -13.64
N GLN A 289 15.66 -15.67 -13.15
CA GLN A 289 16.39 -16.69 -13.89
C GLN A 289 15.56 -17.98 -14.08
N ALA A 290 14.78 -18.38 -13.08
CA ALA A 290 13.93 -19.57 -13.17
C ALA A 290 12.85 -19.41 -14.24
N GLN A 291 12.18 -18.26 -14.33
CA GLN A 291 11.14 -18.03 -15.34
C GLN A 291 11.73 -17.85 -16.75
N GLU A 292 12.90 -17.23 -16.90
CA GLU A 292 13.55 -17.08 -18.21
C GLU A 292 13.98 -18.43 -18.80
N ASN A 293 14.52 -19.33 -17.96
CA ASN A 293 15.03 -20.64 -18.40
C ASN A 293 13.96 -21.73 -18.42
N PHE A 294 12.99 -21.70 -17.50
CA PHE A 294 12.03 -22.78 -17.26
C PHE A 294 10.57 -22.33 -17.21
N GLY A 295 10.28 -21.08 -17.61
CA GLY A 295 8.93 -20.58 -17.74
C GLY A 295 8.10 -21.33 -18.78
N LYS A 296 6.89 -20.83 -19.03
CA LYS A 296 5.92 -21.48 -19.91
C LYS A 296 6.54 -21.76 -21.30
N ASN A 297 6.54 -23.04 -21.70
CA ASN A 297 7.07 -23.49 -22.99
C ASN A 297 8.57 -23.19 -23.25
N LYS A 298 9.37 -22.93 -22.20
CA LYS A 298 10.82 -22.61 -22.36
C LYS A 298 11.72 -23.85 -22.43
N SER A 299 11.41 -24.89 -21.66
CA SER A 299 12.23 -26.12 -21.62
C SER A 299 11.38 -27.39 -21.50
N PRO A 300 11.54 -28.39 -22.39
CA PRO A 300 10.84 -29.66 -22.27
C PRO A 300 11.35 -30.49 -21.07
N GLU A 301 12.56 -30.24 -20.59
CA GLU A 301 13.15 -31.00 -19.47
C GLU A 301 12.52 -30.64 -18.12
N PHE A 302 12.08 -29.39 -17.96
CA PHE A 302 11.47 -28.91 -16.73
C PHE A 302 10.58 -27.69 -16.99
N GLN A 303 9.35 -27.77 -16.48
CA GLN A 303 8.37 -26.68 -16.54
C GLN A 303 8.14 -26.12 -15.14
N LEU A 304 8.45 -24.83 -14.94
CA LEU A 304 8.27 -24.15 -13.66
C LEU A 304 6.80 -24.08 -13.26
N PHE A 305 5.95 -23.73 -14.22
CA PHE A 305 4.48 -23.59 -14.08
C PHE A 305 3.75 -24.83 -14.63
N GLY A 306 4.29 -26.02 -14.42
CA GLY A 306 3.61 -27.27 -14.75
C GLY A 306 3.75 -28.29 -13.62
N SER A 307 2.71 -29.09 -13.40
CA SER A 307 2.71 -30.18 -12.42
C SER A 307 2.59 -31.55 -13.11
N PRO A 308 3.17 -32.62 -12.53
CA PRO A 308 3.02 -33.97 -13.07
C PRO A 308 1.56 -34.42 -13.17
N LYS A 309 1.28 -35.40 -14.03
CA LYS A 309 -0.09 -35.96 -14.18
C LYS A 309 -0.64 -36.41 -12.81
N GLY A 310 -1.86 -35.99 -12.49
CA GLY A 310 -2.53 -36.29 -11.21
C GLY A 310 -2.12 -35.37 -10.06
N GLN A 311 -1.17 -34.45 -10.27
CA GLN A 311 -0.81 -33.39 -9.33
C GLN A 311 -1.20 -32.03 -9.90
N LYS A 312 -1.38 -31.04 -9.04
CA LYS A 312 -1.76 -29.67 -9.41
C LYS A 312 -1.01 -28.67 -8.54
N ASP A 313 -0.62 -27.55 -9.14
CA ASP A 313 -0.11 -26.35 -8.48
C ASP A 313 1.06 -26.58 -7.49
N LEU A 314 2.02 -27.44 -7.86
CA LEU A 314 3.21 -27.69 -7.04
C LEU A 314 4.18 -26.50 -7.15
N LEU A 315 4.58 -25.90 -6.01
CA LEU A 315 5.40 -24.68 -5.85
C LEU A 315 4.71 -23.38 -6.31
N PHE A 316 4.12 -23.41 -7.50
CA PHE A 316 3.51 -22.27 -8.17
C PHE A 316 2.25 -22.73 -8.90
N LYS A 317 1.39 -21.79 -9.27
CA LYS A 317 0.24 -22.11 -10.10
C LYS A 317 0.63 -22.62 -11.47
N ASP A 318 -0.05 -23.69 -11.90
CA ASP A 318 0.16 -24.26 -13.24
C ASP A 318 -0.29 -23.29 -14.36
N THR A 319 -1.17 -22.33 -14.02
CA THR A 319 -1.62 -21.28 -14.94
C THR A 319 -0.78 -20.01 -14.91
N ALA A 320 0.24 -19.93 -14.06
CA ALA A 320 1.09 -18.76 -14.02
C ALA A 320 1.92 -18.63 -15.31
N LEU A 321 2.12 -17.39 -15.74
CA LEU A 321 2.95 -17.03 -16.88
C LEU A 321 4.36 -16.62 -16.44
N GLY A 322 4.51 -16.21 -15.19
CA GLY A 322 5.72 -15.61 -14.66
C GLY A 322 5.47 -14.93 -13.31
N PHE A 323 6.43 -14.13 -12.90
CA PHE A 323 6.39 -13.32 -11.69
C PHE A 323 6.61 -11.85 -12.01
N LEU A 324 5.96 -10.99 -11.24
CA LEU A 324 6.23 -9.56 -11.20
C LEU A 324 6.80 -9.18 -9.83
N ARG A 325 7.93 -8.46 -9.82
CA ARG A 325 8.54 -7.99 -8.58
C ARG A 325 7.59 -7.03 -7.85
N VAL A 326 7.40 -7.26 -6.57
CA VAL A 326 6.56 -6.40 -5.71
C VAL A 326 7.42 -5.24 -5.19
N PRO A 327 7.01 -3.97 -5.38
CA PRO A 327 7.75 -2.81 -4.86
C PRO A 327 8.02 -2.88 -3.34
N PRO A 328 9.19 -2.40 -2.86
CA PRO A 328 9.58 -2.53 -1.44
C PRO A 328 8.57 -1.97 -0.44
N LYS A 329 7.87 -0.88 -0.79
CA LYS A 329 6.88 -0.22 0.06
C LYS A 329 5.62 -1.05 0.32
N ILE A 330 5.36 -2.10 -0.47
CA ILE A 330 4.15 -2.92 -0.35
C ILE A 330 4.34 -3.96 0.77
N ASP A 331 3.59 -3.79 1.85
CA ASP A 331 3.38 -4.81 2.88
C ASP A 331 2.20 -5.75 2.52
N ALA A 332 1.90 -6.72 3.40
CA ALA A 332 0.77 -7.62 3.19
C ALA A 332 -0.58 -6.88 3.12
N GLY A 333 -0.77 -5.81 3.90
CA GLY A 333 -2.01 -5.03 3.91
C GLY A 333 -2.25 -4.30 2.59
N LEU A 334 -1.23 -3.62 2.08
CA LEU A 334 -1.27 -2.93 0.78
C LEU A 334 -1.46 -3.93 -0.38
N TYR A 335 -0.75 -5.06 -0.35
CA TYR A 335 -0.87 -6.10 -1.39
C TYR A 335 -2.27 -6.69 -1.47
N LEU A 336 -2.88 -6.95 -0.31
CA LEU A 336 -4.24 -7.48 -0.23
C LEU A 336 -5.30 -6.44 -0.60
N GLY A 337 -5.00 -5.16 -0.37
CA GLY A 337 -5.88 -4.04 -0.59
C GLY A 337 -6.97 -3.93 0.47
N TYR A 338 -7.38 -2.70 0.78
CA TYR A 338 -8.35 -2.37 1.84
C TYR A 338 -9.57 -3.31 1.88
N GLY A 339 -10.24 -3.49 0.74
CA GLY A 339 -11.51 -4.23 0.68
C GLY A 339 -11.35 -5.69 1.11
N TYR A 340 -10.34 -6.39 0.58
CA TYR A 340 -10.13 -7.79 0.93
C TYR A 340 -9.47 -7.92 2.32
N PHE A 341 -8.50 -7.07 2.65
CA PHE A 341 -7.83 -7.08 3.95
C PHE A 341 -8.81 -6.86 5.11
N THR A 342 -9.71 -5.89 5.00
CA THR A 342 -10.74 -5.64 6.02
C THR A 342 -11.82 -6.71 6.03
N ALA A 343 -12.19 -7.29 4.88
CA ALA A 343 -13.12 -8.42 4.84
C ALA A 343 -12.59 -9.60 5.67
N ILE A 344 -11.30 -9.95 5.55
CA ILE A 344 -10.68 -11.02 6.36
C ILE A 344 -10.70 -10.66 7.85
N LYS A 345 -10.33 -9.42 8.22
CA LYS A 345 -10.39 -8.98 9.62
C LYS A 345 -11.79 -9.08 10.20
N ASN A 346 -12.79 -8.62 9.44
CA ASN A 346 -14.18 -8.62 9.86
C ASN A 346 -14.65 -10.05 10.17
N LEU A 347 -14.20 -11.08 9.45
CA LEU A 347 -14.53 -12.49 9.74
C LEU A 347 -14.09 -12.98 11.13
N ARG A 348 -13.36 -12.16 11.91
CA ARG A 348 -12.92 -12.44 13.29
C ARG A 348 -13.49 -11.46 14.32
N GLU A 349 -14.26 -10.47 13.88
CA GLU A 349 -14.80 -9.40 14.71
C GLU A 349 -16.31 -9.56 14.88
N ARG A 350 -16.89 -9.01 15.96
CA ARG A 350 -18.34 -8.91 16.11
C ARG A 350 -18.90 -7.85 15.19
N GLU A 351 -20.13 -8.04 14.73
CA GLU A 351 -20.79 -7.08 13.84
C GLU A 351 -20.93 -5.69 14.49
N ALA A 352 -21.23 -5.64 15.79
CA ALA A 352 -21.30 -4.40 16.56
C ALA A 352 -19.98 -3.62 16.58
N ASP A 353 -18.84 -4.31 16.69
CA ASP A 353 -17.51 -3.69 16.72
C ASP A 353 -17.16 -3.12 15.35
N THR A 354 -17.44 -3.87 14.28
CA THR A 354 -17.25 -3.40 12.90
C THR A 354 -18.12 -2.17 12.60
N ALA A 355 -19.38 -2.17 13.05
CA ALA A 355 -20.31 -1.05 12.88
C ALA A 355 -19.86 0.19 13.67
N ALA A 356 -19.35 0.01 14.90
CA ALA A 356 -18.79 1.10 15.69
C ALA A 356 -17.60 1.76 14.99
N ARG A 357 -16.65 0.97 14.47
CA ARG A 357 -15.50 1.46 13.70
C ARG A 357 -15.93 2.24 12.44
N GLN A 358 -16.99 1.81 11.77
CA GLN A 358 -17.52 2.51 10.60
C GLN A 358 -18.08 3.90 10.92
N ARG A 359 -18.54 4.15 12.15
CA ARG A 359 -19.08 5.45 12.59
C ARG A 359 -17.98 6.45 12.98
N GLN A 360 -16.79 5.99 13.33
CA GLN A 360 -15.67 6.86 13.71
C GLN A 360 -14.85 7.28 12.49
N VAL A 361 -14.20 8.45 12.55
CA VAL A 361 -13.20 8.88 11.58
C VAL A 361 -11.83 8.78 12.24
N VAL A 362 -10.95 7.94 11.69
CA VAL A 362 -9.55 7.87 12.14
C VAL A 362 -8.71 8.89 11.37
N TRP A 363 -8.30 9.98 12.01
CA TRP A 363 -7.45 11.00 11.40
C TRP A 363 -5.98 10.59 11.46
N CYS A 364 -5.23 10.76 10.38
CA CYS A 364 -3.80 10.48 10.35
C CYS A 364 -2.97 11.74 10.60
N ALA A 365 -2.19 11.72 11.68
CA ALA A 365 -1.31 12.80 12.10
C ALA A 365 0.15 12.53 11.69
N VAL A 366 0.83 13.52 11.11
CA VAL A 366 2.23 13.38 10.66
C VAL A 366 3.18 13.90 11.74
N GLY A 367 3.79 12.96 12.45
CA GLY A 367 4.73 13.24 13.54
C GLY A 367 4.06 13.56 14.89
N PRO A 368 4.87 13.73 15.95
CA PRO A 368 4.38 13.78 17.33
C PRO A 368 3.57 15.04 17.64
N ASP A 369 3.87 16.17 17.00
CA ASP A 369 3.19 17.44 17.26
C ASP A 369 1.75 17.44 16.73
N GLU A 370 1.57 16.91 15.52
CA GLU A 370 0.23 16.71 14.97
C GLU A 370 -0.54 15.66 15.77
N GLN A 371 0.11 14.57 16.20
CA GLN A 371 -0.52 13.55 17.03
C GLN A 371 -1.07 14.15 18.32
N ARG A 372 -0.32 15.04 19.00
CA ARG A 372 -0.80 15.70 20.23
C ARG A 372 -2.04 16.54 19.96
N LYS A 373 -2.03 17.37 18.91
CA LYS A 373 -3.21 18.17 18.54
C LYS A 373 -4.40 17.29 18.16
N CYS A 374 -4.14 16.19 17.44
CA CYS A 374 -5.18 15.23 17.06
C CYS A 374 -5.80 14.59 18.31
N THR A 375 -5.01 14.17 19.30
CA THR A 375 -5.53 13.60 20.55
C THR A 375 -6.43 14.59 21.27
N THR A 376 -6.02 15.86 21.38
CA THR A 376 -6.89 16.90 21.96
C THR A 376 -8.20 17.07 21.19
N TRP A 377 -8.16 17.02 19.86
CA TRP A 377 -9.38 17.03 19.04
C TRP A 377 -10.25 15.80 19.28
N SER A 378 -9.66 14.60 19.34
CA SER A 378 -10.33 13.34 19.63
C SER A 378 -11.11 13.42 20.95
N ASP A 379 -10.50 13.95 22.00
CA ASP A 379 -11.09 14.07 23.34
C ASP A 379 -12.36 14.94 23.35
N VAL A 380 -12.39 16.01 22.54
CA VAL A 380 -13.55 16.92 22.45
C VAL A 380 -14.54 16.55 21.35
N SER A 381 -14.21 15.58 20.49
CA SER A 381 -15.01 15.22 19.30
C SER A 381 -16.31 14.48 19.63
N GLY A 382 -16.47 13.97 20.86
CA GLY A 382 -17.57 13.09 21.25
C GLY A 382 -17.43 11.68 20.65
N SER A 383 -16.21 11.15 20.60
CA SER A 383 -15.87 9.83 20.04
C SER A 383 -16.15 9.68 18.54
N THR A 384 -16.35 10.78 17.82
CA THR A 384 -16.56 10.77 16.36
C THR A 384 -15.24 10.78 15.58
N VAL A 385 -14.17 11.31 16.19
CA VAL A 385 -12.82 11.36 15.61
C VAL A 385 -11.86 10.65 16.55
N THR A 386 -10.97 9.84 15.98
CA THR A 386 -9.84 9.20 16.67
C THR A 386 -8.57 9.44 15.86
N CYS A 387 -7.40 9.02 16.38
CA CYS A 387 -6.11 9.38 15.78
C CYS A 387 -5.23 8.15 15.50
N ALA A 388 -4.62 8.14 14.33
CA ALA A 388 -3.45 7.36 13.99
C ALA A 388 -2.29 8.33 13.70
N SER A 389 -1.05 7.86 13.79
CA SER A 389 0.11 8.66 13.35
C SER A 389 1.11 7.87 12.55
N ALA A 390 1.85 8.61 11.73
CA ALA A 390 2.99 8.11 10.99
C ALA A 390 4.09 9.19 10.91
N PRO A 391 5.36 8.81 10.64
CA PRO A 391 6.45 9.78 10.59
C PRO A 391 6.46 10.63 9.32
N THR A 392 5.83 10.17 8.23
CA THR A 392 5.78 10.87 6.94
C THR A 392 4.37 10.93 6.37
N THR A 393 4.14 11.86 5.44
CA THR A 393 2.86 11.99 4.74
C THR A 393 2.52 10.74 3.90
N GLU A 394 3.52 10.15 3.24
CA GLU A 394 3.32 8.93 2.43
C GLU A 394 2.99 7.71 3.30
N ASP A 395 3.54 7.63 4.52
CA ASP A 395 3.15 6.59 5.47
C ASP A 395 1.70 6.77 5.92
N CYS A 396 1.26 8.01 6.17
CA CYS A 396 -0.16 8.27 6.46
C CYS A 396 -1.08 7.90 5.29
N ILE A 397 -0.70 8.22 4.03
CA ILE A 397 -1.45 7.75 2.85
C ILE A 397 -1.51 6.22 2.84
N SER A 398 -0.42 5.54 3.18
CA SER A 398 -0.37 4.07 3.29
C SER A 398 -1.31 3.54 4.37
N LEU A 399 -1.38 4.18 5.55
CA LEU A 399 -2.35 3.84 6.60
C LEU A 399 -3.80 4.02 6.11
N ILE A 400 -4.09 5.06 5.34
CA ILE A 400 -5.42 5.28 4.75
C ILE A 400 -5.74 4.18 3.72
N LEU A 401 -4.78 3.79 2.88
CA LEU A 401 -4.94 2.70 1.91
C LEU A 401 -5.14 1.33 2.56
N LYS A 402 -4.61 1.12 3.77
CA LYS A 402 -4.80 -0.11 4.56
C LYS A 402 -6.08 -0.12 5.39
N GLY A 403 -6.70 1.04 5.61
CA GLY A 403 -7.85 1.17 6.52
C GLY A 403 -7.48 1.32 7.99
N GLU A 404 -6.21 1.60 8.28
CA GLU A 404 -5.70 1.88 9.63
C GLU A 404 -5.87 3.37 9.98
N ALA A 405 -6.02 4.22 8.95
CA ALA A 405 -6.52 5.59 9.06
C ALA A 405 -7.64 5.80 8.01
N ASP A 406 -8.36 6.90 8.11
CA ASP A 406 -9.47 7.25 7.21
C ASP A 406 -9.20 8.53 6.41
N ALA A 407 -8.56 9.52 7.02
CA ALA A 407 -8.42 10.84 6.41
C ALA A 407 -7.19 11.60 6.90
N MET A 408 -6.77 12.56 6.08
CA MET A 408 -5.83 13.62 6.45
C MET A 408 -5.98 14.81 5.49
N SER A 409 -5.52 16.00 5.88
CA SER A 409 -5.37 17.11 4.95
C SER A 409 -4.03 17.01 4.22
N LEU A 410 -4.05 17.23 2.90
CA LEU A 410 -2.88 17.12 2.03
C LEU A 410 -2.65 18.38 1.22
N ASP A 411 -1.37 18.69 1.02
CA ASP A 411 -0.90 19.62 0.00
C ASP A 411 -1.19 19.07 -1.41
N GLY A 412 -1.39 19.96 -2.39
CA GLY A 412 -1.70 19.62 -3.78
C GLY A 412 -0.77 18.58 -4.43
N GLY A 413 0.51 18.56 -4.08
CA GLY A 413 1.44 17.54 -4.54
C GLY A 413 1.16 16.15 -3.97
N PHE A 414 0.81 16.04 -2.69
CA PHE A 414 0.42 14.76 -2.11
C PHE A 414 -1.00 14.34 -2.48
N ILE A 415 -1.90 15.28 -2.83
CA ILE A 415 -3.20 14.95 -3.44
C ILE A 415 -2.99 14.23 -4.78
N TYR A 416 -1.96 14.60 -5.56
CA TYR A 416 -1.61 13.86 -6.78
C TYR A 416 -1.21 12.42 -6.45
N THR A 417 -0.31 12.21 -5.49
CA THR A 417 0.11 10.88 -5.04
C THR A 417 -1.07 10.05 -4.51
N ALA A 418 -1.86 10.62 -3.60
CA ALA A 418 -3.07 10.00 -3.05
C ALA A 418 -4.08 9.63 -4.15
N GLY A 419 -4.26 10.50 -5.14
CA GLY A 419 -5.11 10.26 -6.31
C GLY A 419 -4.64 9.09 -7.18
N LYS A 420 -3.33 8.99 -7.45
CA LYS A 420 -2.73 7.84 -8.15
C LYS A 420 -2.91 6.53 -7.37
N CYS A 421 -2.98 6.61 -6.04
CA CYS A 421 -3.30 5.48 -5.17
C CYS A 421 -4.81 5.19 -5.05
N GLY A 422 -5.69 6.01 -5.63
CA GLY A 422 -7.14 5.81 -5.66
C GLY A 422 -7.93 6.49 -4.54
N LEU A 423 -7.28 7.31 -3.72
CA LEU A 423 -7.95 8.20 -2.76
C LEU A 423 -8.61 9.37 -3.49
N VAL A 424 -9.61 9.97 -2.85
CA VAL A 424 -10.39 11.07 -3.41
C VAL A 424 -10.40 12.28 -2.48
N PRO A 425 -10.36 13.51 -3.01
CA PRO A 425 -10.58 14.70 -2.20
C PRO A 425 -12.03 14.78 -1.73
N VAL A 426 -12.24 15.28 -0.51
CA VAL A 426 -13.55 15.37 0.16
C VAL A 426 -13.94 16.82 0.46
N LEU A 427 -13.05 17.58 1.11
CA LEU A 427 -13.24 19.00 1.41
C LEU A 427 -11.92 19.76 1.18
N ALA A 428 -11.99 21.04 0.84
CA ALA A 428 -10.82 21.89 0.60
C ALA A 428 -10.64 22.91 1.73
N GLU A 429 -9.40 23.15 2.16
CA GLU A 429 -9.07 24.30 3.01
C GLU A 429 -9.24 25.59 2.21
N ASN A 430 -9.92 26.59 2.77
CA ASN A 430 -10.09 27.92 2.17
C ASN A 430 -9.34 28.97 3.01
N PRO A 431 -8.64 29.98 2.44
CA PRO A 431 -8.59 30.42 1.04
C PRO A 431 -7.49 29.81 0.16
N ARG A 432 -7.58 30.10 -1.16
CA ARG A 432 -6.48 29.89 -2.15
C ARG A 432 -5.23 30.65 -1.76
N TYR A 433 -4.06 30.10 -2.14
CA TYR A 433 -2.76 30.71 -1.88
C TYR A 433 -1.91 30.82 -3.14
N LEU A 434 -0.96 31.75 -3.12
CA LEU A 434 -0.02 31.99 -4.20
C LEU A 434 1.34 31.39 -3.82
N ALA A 435 1.95 30.62 -4.72
CA ALA A 435 3.31 30.14 -4.53
C ALA A 435 4.30 31.25 -4.91
N VAL A 436 5.21 31.58 -4.00
CA VAL A 436 6.16 32.69 -4.14
C VAL A 436 7.59 32.24 -3.81
N ALA A 437 8.56 32.98 -4.33
CA ALA A 437 9.97 32.88 -3.93
C ALA A 437 10.33 34.15 -3.14
N ALA A 438 10.58 34.01 -1.85
CA ALA A 438 10.96 35.11 -0.97
C ALA A 438 12.48 35.19 -0.83
N VAL A 439 13.00 36.41 -0.77
CA VAL A 439 14.42 36.73 -0.54
C VAL A 439 14.54 37.87 0.47
N ARG A 440 15.72 38.05 1.05
CA ARG A 440 16.00 39.24 1.87
C ARG A 440 16.16 40.46 0.96
N LYS A 441 15.62 41.60 1.40
CA LYS A 441 15.71 42.88 0.68
C LYS A 441 17.16 43.37 0.55
N SER A 442 18.02 43.01 1.51
CA SER A 442 19.46 43.32 1.48
C SER A 442 20.22 42.69 0.32
N ASP A 443 19.75 41.56 -0.21
CA ASP A 443 20.50 40.73 -1.15
C ASP A 443 20.17 41.14 -2.59
N THR A 444 20.48 42.38 -2.95
CA THR A 444 20.02 43.05 -4.17
C THR A 444 20.42 42.38 -5.49
N ASP A 445 21.44 41.52 -5.49
CA ASP A 445 21.95 40.76 -6.64
C ASP A 445 21.13 39.50 -6.97
N ILE A 446 20.21 39.10 -6.09
CA ILE A 446 19.37 37.91 -6.26
C ILE A 446 18.10 38.26 -7.03
N THR A 447 17.91 37.58 -8.15
CA THR A 447 16.74 37.61 -9.03
C THR A 447 16.36 36.18 -9.41
N TRP A 448 15.19 35.97 -10.03
CA TRP A 448 14.81 34.64 -10.55
C TRP A 448 15.87 34.04 -11.48
N ASN A 449 16.53 34.89 -12.29
CA ASN A 449 17.52 34.47 -13.27
C ASN A 449 18.92 34.21 -12.66
N SER A 450 19.19 34.67 -11.44
CA SER A 450 20.48 34.48 -10.74
C SER A 450 20.44 33.45 -9.60
N LEU A 451 19.41 32.59 -9.57
CA LEU A 451 19.22 31.57 -8.53
C LEU A 451 20.23 30.42 -8.59
N LYS A 452 20.82 30.16 -9.76
CA LYS A 452 21.77 29.04 -9.92
C LYS A 452 22.98 29.24 -9.01
N GLY A 453 23.35 28.19 -8.27
CA GLY A 453 24.46 28.20 -7.32
C GLY A 453 24.17 28.88 -5.97
N ARG A 454 22.99 29.51 -5.80
CA ARG A 454 22.55 30.06 -4.50
C ARG A 454 22.13 28.95 -3.55
N LYS A 455 21.86 29.33 -2.30
CA LYS A 455 21.31 28.45 -1.27
C LYS A 455 19.79 28.55 -1.22
N SER A 456 19.08 27.43 -1.07
CA SER A 456 17.61 27.43 -1.10
C SER A 456 16.94 26.76 0.10
N CYS A 457 15.77 27.27 0.47
CA CYS A 457 14.92 26.72 1.52
C CYS A 457 13.58 26.27 0.93
N HIS A 458 13.18 25.03 1.21
CA HIS A 458 11.99 24.41 0.66
C HIS A 458 11.11 23.87 1.77
N THR A 459 9.78 23.89 1.58
CA THR A 459 8.86 23.36 2.59
C THR A 459 9.03 21.86 2.84
N ALA A 460 9.23 21.09 1.76
CA ALA A 460 9.56 19.66 1.71
C ALA A 460 9.48 19.19 0.25
N VAL A 461 10.16 18.09 -0.07
CA VAL A 461 10.05 17.41 -1.37
C VAL A 461 8.60 17.01 -1.64
N GLY A 462 8.16 17.17 -2.89
CA GLY A 462 6.82 16.80 -3.34
C GLY A 462 5.69 17.79 -3.02
N ARG A 463 5.94 18.84 -2.21
CA ARG A 463 4.94 19.89 -1.92
C ARG A 463 4.81 20.91 -3.05
N THR A 464 3.64 21.52 -3.16
CA THR A 464 3.23 22.42 -4.26
C THR A 464 4.14 23.64 -4.38
N ALA A 465 4.10 24.55 -3.39
CA ALA A 465 4.85 25.80 -3.44
C ALA A 465 6.35 25.61 -3.18
N GLY A 466 6.72 24.70 -2.29
CA GLY A 466 8.12 24.49 -1.91
C GLY A 466 8.93 23.63 -2.88
N TRP A 467 8.29 22.83 -3.74
CA TRP A 467 9.00 21.88 -4.61
C TRP A 467 8.43 21.84 -6.04
N ASN A 468 7.19 21.39 -6.24
CA ASN A 468 6.67 21.08 -7.57
C ASN A 468 6.63 22.31 -8.49
N ILE A 469 6.21 23.46 -7.99
CA ILE A 469 6.20 24.71 -8.78
C ILE A 469 7.63 25.19 -9.08
N PRO A 470 8.50 25.47 -8.08
CA PRO A 470 9.83 26.00 -8.37
C PRO A 470 10.68 25.00 -9.16
N MET A 471 10.72 23.72 -8.76
CA MET A 471 11.54 22.72 -9.48
C MET A 471 10.98 22.46 -10.88
N GLY A 472 9.65 22.55 -11.07
CA GLY A 472 9.02 22.41 -12.39
C GLY A 472 9.43 23.53 -13.34
N LEU A 473 9.46 24.77 -12.84
CA LEU A 473 9.92 25.92 -13.62
C LEU A 473 11.41 25.80 -13.98
N LEU A 474 12.25 25.39 -13.03
CA LEU A 474 13.68 25.18 -13.28
C LEU A 474 13.94 23.99 -14.21
N PHE A 475 13.19 22.90 -14.07
CA PHE A 475 13.25 21.76 -14.97
C PHE A 475 12.91 22.16 -16.40
N ASN A 476 11.86 22.98 -16.59
CA ASN A 476 11.47 23.45 -17.92
C ASN A 476 12.54 24.33 -18.59
N GLN A 477 13.39 25.00 -17.81
CA GLN A 477 14.52 25.79 -18.34
C GLN A 477 15.76 24.95 -18.61
N THR A 478 16.06 23.98 -17.74
CA THR A 478 17.34 23.26 -17.74
C THR A 478 17.28 21.88 -18.40
N GLY A 479 16.11 21.25 -18.43
CA GLY A 479 15.91 19.86 -18.82
C GLY A 479 16.59 18.84 -17.88
N SER A 480 17.12 19.27 -16.73
CA SER A 480 17.93 18.43 -15.83
C SER A 480 17.17 17.99 -14.60
N CYS A 481 17.20 16.69 -14.32
CA CYS A 481 16.67 16.08 -13.10
C CYS A 481 17.59 16.22 -11.87
N LYS A 482 18.76 16.84 -12.05
CA LYS A 482 19.77 16.97 -11.01
C LYS A 482 19.55 18.24 -10.18
N PHE A 483 18.42 18.31 -9.47
CA PHE A 483 18.05 19.49 -8.68
C PHE A 483 19.09 19.86 -7.61
N GLY A 484 19.79 18.86 -7.05
CA GLY A 484 20.88 19.08 -6.09
C GLY A 484 22.17 19.67 -6.68
N GLU A 485 22.27 19.81 -8.01
CA GLU A 485 23.35 20.53 -8.69
C GLU A 485 22.95 21.97 -9.09
N PHE A 486 21.64 22.31 -9.03
CA PHE A 486 21.17 23.66 -9.37
C PHE A 486 21.47 24.66 -8.25
N PHE A 487 21.17 24.29 -7.01
CA PHE A 487 21.52 25.06 -5.80
C PHE A 487 22.80 24.48 -5.19
N SER A 488 23.64 25.33 -4.60
CA SER A 488 24.89 24.86 -3.98
C SER A 488 24.62 24.05 -2.71
N GLN A 489 23.66 24.49 -1.91
CA GLN A 489 23.18 23.83 -0.70
C GLN A 489 21.70 24.16 -0.51
N SER A 490 20.93 23.23 0.04
CA SER A 490 19.53 23.48 0.34
C SER A 490 19.11 22.88 1.69
N CYS A 491 17.95 23.31 2.18
CA CYS A 491 17.13 22.47 3.04
C CYS A 491 15.83 22.13 2.31
N ALA A 492 15.70 20.88 1.89
CA ALA A 492 14.51 20.29 1.29
C ALA A 492 14.16 18.98 2.02
N PRO A 493 13.42 19.07 3.13
CA PRO A 493 13.04 17.92 3.95
C PRO A 493 12.40 16.80 3.13
N GLY A 494 12.79 15.55 3.41
CA GLY A 494 12.43 14.36 2.64
C GLY A 494 13.40 13.98 1.52
N SER A 495 14.48 14.75 1.32
CA SER A 495 15.58 14.37 0.41
C SER A 495 16.53 13.36 1.08
N ASP A 496 17.46 12.81 0.31
CA ASP A 496 18.57 12.01 0.85
C ASP A 496 19.39 12.84 1.86
N PRO A 497 19.51 12.41 3.14
CA PRO A 497 20.25 13.11 4.18
C PRO A 497 21.72 13.42 3.83
N THR A 498 22.32 12.65 2.92
CA THR A 498 23.71 12.81 2.47
C THR A 498 23.85 13.78 1.29
N SER A 499 22.75 14.19 0.67
CA SER A 499 22.75 15.07 -0.50
C SER A 499 22.85 16.56 -0.12
N ASN A 500 23.25 17.38 -1.09
CA ASN A 500 23.26 18.85 -0.95
C ASN A 500 21.88 19.43 -0.62
N LEU A 501 20.80 18.70 -0.92
CA LEU A 501 19.44 19.12 -0.63
C LEU A 501 19.12 19.13 0.87
N CYS A 502 19.91 18.44 1.70
CA CYS A 502 19.76 18.39 3.16
C CYS A 502 20.87 19.14 3.91
N ALA A 503 21.78 19.82 3.19
CA ALA A 503 22.96 20.44 3.78
C ALA A 503 22.61 21.50 4.83
N LEU A 504 21.59 22.32 4.56
CA LEU A 504 21.19 23.46 5.40
C LEU A 504 20.14 23.12 6.47
N CYS A 505 19.55 21.92 6.42
CA CYS A 505 18.56 21.52 7.42
C CYS A 505 19.20 21.43 8.81
N ILE A 506 18.44 21.60 9.90
CA ILE A 506 19.02 21.77 11.24
C ILE A 506 18.47 20.80 12.28
N GLY A 507 17.54 19.93 11.90
CA GLY A 507 16.92 18.98 12.81
C GLY A 507 16.10 19.66 13.91
N ASP A 508 15.86 18.92 14.98
CA ASP A 508 15.25 19.41 16.21
C ASP A 508 16.26 20.22 17.05
N GLU A 509 15.86 20.62 18.27
CA GLU A 509 16.73 21.38 19.19
C GLU A 509 18.02 20.65 19.59
N LYS A 510 18.08 19.33 19.44
CA LYS A 510 19.28 18.52 19.70
C LYS A 510 20.12 18.28 18.44
N GLY A 511 19.66 18.75 17.28
CA GLY A 511 20.27 18.46 15.98
C GLY A 511 19.97 17.05 15.47
N GLU A 512 19.02 16.34 16.08
CA GLU A 512 18.52 15.05 15.60
C GLU A 512 17.43 15.28 14.53
N HIS A 513 17.00 14.23 13.83
CA HIS A 513 15.92 14.32 12.83
C HIS A 513 16.19 15.30 11.67
N LYS A 514 17.46 15.56 11.34
CA LYS A 514 17.85 16.43 10.23
C LYS A 514 17.20 15.99 8.91
N CYS A 515 16.58 16.94 8.22
CA CYS A 515 15.93 16.74 6.93
C CYS A 515 14.69 15.81 6.94
N MET A 516 14.15 15.49 8.12
CA MET A 516 12.92 14.70 8.22
C MET A 516 11.71 15.50 7.69
N PRO A 517 10.81 14.89 6.90
CA PRO A 517 9.65 15.59 6.33
C PRO A 517 8.48 15.70 7.33
N ASN A 518 8.76 16.22 8.53
CA ASN A 518 7.78 16.48 9.58
C ASN A 518 8.27 17.61 10.52
N ASN A 519 7.43 18.01 11.48
CA ASN A 519 7.68 19.15 12.36
C ASN A 519 8.83 18.97 13.38
N ASN A 520 9.52 17.82 13.41
CA ASN A 520 10.75 17.69 14.19
C ASN A 520 11.91 18.47 13.54
N GLU A 521 11.94 18.57 12.22
CA GLU A 521 12.89 19.43 11.51
C GLU A 521 12.43 20.89 11.60
N ARG A 522 13.22 21.76 12.24
CA ARG A 522 12.85 23.16 12.45
C ARG A 522 12.74 23.97 11.16
N TYR A 523 13.37 23.53 10.06
CA TYR A 523 13.20 24.13 8.73
C TYR A 523 12.11 23.47 7.87
N TYR A 524 11.27 22.60 8.44
CA TYR A 524 10.16 21.97 7.73
C TYR A 524 8.94 22.88 7.56
N GLY A 525 8.22 22.67 6.46
CA GLY A 525 6.95 23.32 6.18
C GLY A 525 7.10 24.78 5.79
N TYR A 526 5.98 25.50 5.77
CA TYR A 526 5.97 26.91 5.36
C TYR A 526 6.77 27.79 6.32
N THR A 527 6.52 27.66 7.62
CA THR A 527 7.18 28.44 8.68
C THR A 527 8.67 28.12 8.76
N GLY A 528 9.06 26.84 8.69
CA GLY A 528 10.46 26.44 8.73
C GLY A 528 11.25 26.88 7.49
N ALA A 529 10.67 26.81 6.28
CA ALA A 529 11.34 27.30 5.08
C ALA A 529 11.58 28.82 5.13
N PHE A 530 10.65 29.58 5.72
CA PHE A 530 10.84 31.02 5.96
C PHE A 530 11.87 31.29 7.06
N ARG A 531 11.87 30.50 8.14
CA ARG A 531 12.89 30.55 9.19
C ARG A 531 14.30 30.32 8.63
N CYS A 532 14.47 29.35 7.73
CA CYS A 532 15.71 29.09 7.02
C CYS A 532 16.24 30.31 6.24
N LEU A 533 15.36 31.12 5.67
CA LEU A 533 15.73 32.39 5.02
C LEU A 533 16.05 33.49 6.05
N ALA A 534 15.22 33.62 7.09
CA ALA A 534 15.38 34.65 8.12
C ALA A 534 16.67 34.48 8.93
N GLU A 535 17.05 33.24 9.23
CA GLU A 535 18.30 32.89 9.94
C GLU A 535 19.54 32.89 9.02
N LYS A 536 19.38 33.32 7.75
CA LYS A 536 20.45 33.42 6.74
C LYS A 536 21.12 32.09 6.39
N ALA A 537 20.43 30.96 6.61
CA ALA A 537 20.92 29.65 6.18
C ALA A 537 20.84 29.50 4.65
N GLY A 538 19.69 29.89 4.07
CA GLY A 538 19.48 29.97 2.62
C GLY A 538 19.32 31.40 2.11
N ASP A 539 19.39 31.58 0.80
CA ASP A 539 19.30 32.88 0.13
C ASP A 539 17.90 33.13 -0.45
N VAL A 540 17.19 32.06 -0.82
CA VAL A 540 15.81 32.08 -1.32
C VAL A 540 14.98 31.05 -0.57
N ALA A 541 13.72 31.37 -0.27
CA ALA A 541 12.77 30.42 0.26
C ALA A 541 11.51 30.33 -0.62
N PHE A 542 11.08 29.10 -0.88
CA PHE A 542 9.88 28.82 -1.65
C PHE A 542 8.70 28.48 -0.72
N LEU A 543 7.71 29.37 -0.66
CA LEU A 543 6.61 29.34 0.31
C LEU A 543 5.31 29.90 -0.31
N LYS A 544 4.25 30.00 0.50
CA LYS A 544 3.04 30.75 0.16
C LYS A 544 3.20 32.22 0.56
N ASP A 545 2.59 33.11 -0.19
CA ASP A 545 2.58 34.56 0.05
C ASP A 545 2.26 34.94 1.51
N VAL A 546 1.19 34.37 2.07
CA VAL A 546 0.76 34.68 3.44
C VAL A 546 1.76 34.30 4.54
N THR A 547 2.73 33.42 4.26
CA THR A 547 3.67 32.93 5.28
C THR A 547 4.59 34.02 5.80
N VAL A 548 5.08 34.92 4.94
CA VAL A 548 5.92 36.03 5.40
C VAL A 548 5.09 36.96 6.29
N LEU A 549 3.85 37.27 5.88
CA LEU A 549 2.95 38.11 6.67
C LEU A 549 2.63 37.52 8.04
N GLN A 550 2.56 36.19 8.18
CA GLN A 550 2.26 35.49 9.43
C GLN A 550 3.45 35.45 10.40
N ASN A 551 4.68 35.63 9.90
CA ASN A 551 5.91 35.44 10.66
C ASN A 551 6.74 36.73 10.84
N THR A 552 6.15 37.88 10.53
CA THR A 552 6.77 39.20 10.65
C THR A 552 5.88 40.15 11.44
N ASP A 553 6.42 41.30 11.82
CA ASP A 553 5.73 42.38 12.52
C ASP A 553 5.09 41.91 13.85
N GLY A 554 5.79 41.04 14.58
CA GLY A 554 5.35 40.54 15.89
C GLY A 554 4.20 39.53 15.87
N LYS A 555 3.75 39.07 14.69
CA LYS A 555 2.65 38.09 14.59
C LYS A 555 3.06 36.67 14.97
N ASN A 556 4.34 36.34 14.86
CA ASN A 556 4.92 35.12 15.43
C ASN A 556 5.72 35.49 16.69
N PRO A 557 5.33 35.01 17.89
CA PRO A 557 5.99 35.34 19.14
C PRO A 557 7.31 34.59 19.36
N GLU A 558 7.64 33.62 18.52
CA GLU A 558 8.88 32.84 18.65
C GLU A 558 10.14 33.71 18.54
N ALA A 559 11.19 33.31 19.26
CA ALA A 559 12.41 34.10 19.40
C ALA A 559 13.11 34.43 18.07
N TRP A 560 13.00 33.57 17.06
CA TRP A 560 13.59 33.77 15.73
C TRP A 560 12.79 34.76 14.86
N ALA A 561 11.50 34.98 15.16
CA ALA A 561 10.57 35.73 14.32
C ALA A 561 10.10 37.07 14.93
N LYS A 562 10.14 37.19 16.27
CA LYS A 562 9.55 38.31 17.01
C LYS A 562 9.94 39.71 16.52
N ASP A 563 11.17 39.87 16.03
CA ASP A 563 11.74 41.17 15.63
C ASP A 563 11.78 41.37 14.11
N LEU A 564 11.38 40.37 13.31
CA LEU A 564 11.41 40.45 11.86
C LEU A 564 10.42 41.49 11.34
N LYS A 565 10.84 42.32 10.38
CA LYS A 565 9.95 43.27 9.69
C LYS A 565 9.54 42.74 8.34
N LEU A 566 8.29 42.97 7.95
CA LEU A 566 7.81 42.59 6.62
C LEU A 566 8.66 43.24 5.51
N ASP A 567 9.09 44.49 5.73
CA ASP A 567 9.88 45.29 4.79
C ASP A 567 11.32 44.77 4.60
N ASP A 568 11.79 43.82 5.41
CA ASP A 568 13.11 43.19 5.26
C ASP A 568 13.11 42.13 4.15
N PHE A 569 11.95 41.82 3.56
CA PHE A 569 11.78 40.75 2.58
C PHE A 569 11.10 41.24 1.30
N GLU A 570 11.45 40.59 0.19
CA GLU A 570 10.88 40.83 -1.14
C GLU A 570 10.59 39.51 -1.85
N LEU A 571 9.77 39.58 -2.90
CA LEU A 571 9.44 38.46 -3.77
C LEU A 571 10.21 38.56 -5.08
N LEU A 572 10.64 37.41 -5.60
CA LEU A 572 11.18 37.28 -6.95
C LEU A 572 10.05 37.00 -7.94
N CYS A 573 9.98 37.80 -8.99
CA CYS A 573 9.02 37.64 -10.07
C CYS A 573 9.67 36.88 -11.25
N LEU A 574 8.86 36.16 -12.03
CA LEU A 574 9.36 35.36 -13.16
C LEU A 574 9.97 36.21 -14.29
N ASP A 575 9.65 37.49 -14.36
CA ASP A 575 10.22 38.45 -15.31
C ASP A 575 11.63 38.95 -14.88
N GLY A 576 12.13 38.48 -13.74
CA GLY A 576 13.43 38.88 -13.17
C GLY A 576 13.36 40.10 -12.24
N THR A 577 12.20 40.76 -12.12
CA THR A 577 12.00 41.86 -11.18
C THR A 577 11.79 41.38 -9.74
N ARG A 578 11.79 42.33 -8.81
CA ARG A 578 11.53 42.12 -7.39
C ARG A 578 10.41 43.04 -6.94
N LYS A 579 9.54 42.55 -6.06
CA LYS A 579 8.44 43.35 -5.52
C LYS A 579 8.25 43.15 -4.01
N PRO A 580 7.63 44.12 -3.32
CA PRO A 580 7.20 43.93 -1.94
C PRO A 580 6.29 42.71 -1.78
N VAL A 581 6.33 42.08 -0.60
CA VAL A 581 5.52 40.90 -0.28
C VAL A 581 4.01 41.14 -0.43
N THR A 582 3.56 42.37 -0.16
CA THR A 582 2.16 42.79 -0.32
C THR A 582 1.66 42.74 -1.77
N GLU A 583 2.57 42.71 -2.75
CA GLU A 583 2.25 42.68 -4.18
C GLU A 583 2.27 41.28 -4.79
N ALA A 584 2.19 40.22 -3.97
CA ALA A 584 2.21 38.81 -4.41
C ALA A 584 1.22 38.50 -5.56
N ARG A 585 0.07 39.17 -5.60
CA ARG A 585 -0.91 39.02 -6.71
C ARG A 585 -0.32 39.33 -8.08
N SER A 586 0.64 40.25 -8.16
CA SER A 586 1.35 40.61 -9.40
C SER A 586 2.76 40.02 -9.50
N CYS A 587 3.24 39.36 -8.44
CA CYS A 587 4.56 38.75 -8.36
C CYS A 587 4.49 37.41 -7.61
N HIS A 588 4.22 36.34 -8.35
CA HIS A 588 4.17 34.97 -7.85
C HIS A 588 4.64 34.00 -8.93
N LEU A 589 5.01 32.78 -8.53
CA LEU A 589 5.45 31.73 -9.44
C LEU A 589 4.25 31.06 -10.13
N ALA A 590 3.23 30.72 -9.34
CA ALA A 590 1.97 30.17 -9.85
C ALA A 590 0.86 30.23 -8.78
N VAL A 591 -0.39 30.11 -9.23
CA VAL A 591 -1.55 29.89 -8.36
C VAL A 591 -1.59 28.42 -7.97
N ALA A 592 -1.54 28.13 -6.67
CA ALA A 592 -1.51 26.76 -6.18
C ALA A 592 -2.94 26.24 -5.87
N PRO A 593 -3.23 24.95 -6.11
CA PRO A 593 -4.44 24.33 -5.58
C PRO A 593 -4.41 24.31 -4.05
N ASN A 594 -5.57 24.51 -3.45
CA ASN A 594 -5.72 24.48 -1.99
C ASN A 594 -5.38 23.10 -1.45
N HIS A 595 -4.93 23.07 -0.20
CA HIS A 595 -4.87 21.82 0.55
C HIS A 595 -6.27 21.22 0.64
N ALA A 596 -6.37 19.90 0.66
CA ALA A 596 -7.65 19.20 0.72
C ALA A 596 -7.57 17.98 1.61
N VAL A 597 -8.66 17.72 2.30
CA VAL A 597 -8.88 16.47 2.99
C VAL A 597 -9.12 15.38 1.97
N VAL A 598 -8.35 14.30 2.03
CA VAL A 598 -8.52 13.12 1.19
C VAL A 598 -8.99 11.93 2.02
N SER A 599 -9.69 10.99 1.37
CA SER A 599 -10.12 9.74 1.99
C SER A 599 -10.35 8.65 0.94
N ARG A 600 -10.68 7.44 1.40
CA ARG A 600 -11.20 6.39 0.53
C ARG A 600 -12.63 6.70 0.10
N LYS A 601 -13.04 6.18 -1.06
CA LYS A 601 -14.38 6.42 -1.63
C LYS A 601 -15.51 5.95 -0.71
N ASP A 602 -15.34 4.84 0.00
CA ASP A 602 -16.31 4.28 0.94
C ASP A 602 -16.56 5.18 2.16
N LYS A 603 -15.57 6.00 2.54
CA LYS A 603 -15.62 6.85 3.74
C LYS A 603 -15.95 8.31 3.43
N ALA A 604 -15.79 8.75 2.19
CA ALA A 604 -15.87 10.16 1.79
C ALA A 604 -17.16 10.87 2.23
N ALA A 605 -18.33 10.26 2.05
CA ALA A 605 -19.61 10.88 2.41
C ALA A 605 -19.76 11.06 3.94
N HIS A 606 -19.42 10.02 4.71
CA HIS A 606 -19.45 10.07 6.17
C HIS A 606 -18.44 11.08 6.73
N LEU A 607 -17.24 11.10 6.14
CA LEU A 607 -16.19 12.05 6.51
C LEU A 607 -16.63 13.50 6.27
N GLU A 608 -17.29 13.80 5.15
CA GLU A 608 -17.80 15.14 4.88
C GLU A 608 -18.76 15.60 5.99
N GLN A 609 -19.70 14.74 6.38
CA GLN A 609 -20.65 15.03 7.45
C GLN A 609 -19.92 15.33 8.77
N VAL A 610 -19.03 14.42 9.19
CA VAL A 610 -18.28 14.57 10.45
C VAL A 610 -17.48 15.88 10.45
N LEU A 611 -16.78 16.22 9.36
CA LEU A 611 -15.96 17.44 9.32
C LEU A 611 -16.78 18.73 9.29
N ARG A 612 -18.00 18.71 8.74
CA ARG A 612 -18.95 19.83 8.87
C ARG A 612 -19.35 20.05 10.31
N ASP A 613 -19.80 19.00 10.98
CA ASP A 613 -20.24 19.08 12.37
C ASP A 613 -19.07 19.49 13.30
N GLN A 614 -17.85 19.03 13.02
CA GLN A 614 -16.66 19.38 13.79
C GLN A 614 -16.21 20.82 13.55
N GLN A 615 -16.27 21.35 12.31
CA GLN A 615 -15.89 22.74 12.06
C GLN A 615 -16.96 23.75 12.55
N ASP A 616 -18.24 23.37 12.63
CA ASP A 616 -19.28 24.23 13.21
C ASP A 616 -19.08 24.43 14.73
N LYS A 617 -18.41 23.49 15.38
CA LYS A 617 -18.02 23.57 16.80
C LYS A 617 -16.64 24.22 16.97
N PHE A 618 -15.63 23.73 16.26
CA PHE A 618 -14.23 24.03 16.53
C PHE A 618 -13.53 24.82 15.41
N GLY A 619 -14.23 25.15 14.33
CA GLY A 619 -13.69 25.98 13.25
C GLY A 619 -13.51 27.43 13.69
N ARG A 620 -13.13 28.29 12.74
CA ARG A 620 -12.75 29.69 13.03
C ARG A 620 -13.90 30.55 13.58
N LYS A 621 -15.13 30.21 13.21
CA LYS A 621 -16.38 30.80 13.73
C LYS A 621 -17.19 29.79 14.57
N GLY A 622 -16.52 28.73 15.03
CA GLY A 622 -17.18 27.63 15.73
C GLY A 622 -17.62 28.03 17.13
N SER A 623 -18.72 27.43 17.60
CA SER A 623 -19.31 27.75 18.92
C SER A 623 -18.41 27.46 20.12
N LYS A 624 -17.34 26.67 19.94
CA LYS A 624 -16.41 26.22 20.97
C LYS A 624 -14.95 26.68 20.75
N CYS A 625 -14.69 27.55 19.76
CA CYS A 625 -13.40 28.21 19.56
C CYS A 625 -13.53 29.70 19.91
N PRO A 626 -12.66 30.31 20.75
CA PRO A 626 -11.39 29.77 21.29
C PRO A 626 -11.48 29.02 22.62
N GLY A 627 -12.68 28.82 23.19
CA GLY A 627 -12.85 28.33 24.56
C GLY A 627 -12.35 26.90 24.82
N GLU A 628 -12.80 25.92 24.05
CA GLU A 628 -12.44 24.50 24.25
C GLU A 628 -11.33 24.06 23.30
N PHE A 629 -11.51 24.27 21.99
CA PHE A 629 -10.57 23.81 20.97
C PHE A 629 -10.77 24.57 19.65
N CYS A 630 -9.68 24.83 18.93
CA CYS A 630 -9.71 25.43 17.59
C CYS A 630 -9.00 24.53 16.57
N LEU A 631 -9.74 24.03 15.60
CA LEU A 631 -9.25 23.11 14.58
C LEU A 631 -8.18 23.76 13.69
N PHE A 632 -8.37 25.03 13.33
CA PHE A 632 -7.50 25.79 12.41
C PHE A 632 -6.52 26.73 13.13
N LYS A 633 -6.09 26.40 14.35
CA LYS A 633 -5.07 27.16 15.08
C LYS A 633 -3.99 26.22 15.65
N SER A 634 -2.73 26.62 15.54
CA SER A 634 -1.57 25.88 16.06
C SER A 634 -0.31 26.75 16.18
N ASP A 635 -0.49 28.04 16.49
CA ASP A 635 0.58 29.00 16.77
C ASP A 635 1.69 29.01 15.71
N THR A 636 1.28 29.13 14.44
CA THR A 636 2.13 29.19 13.23
C THR A 636 2.75 27.86 12.80
N LYS A 637 2.44 26.75 13.47
CA LYS A 637 2.99 25.43 13.14
C LYS A 637 2.19 24.68 12.07
N ASN A 638 1.00 25.15 11.71
CA ASN A 638 0.12 24.52 10.70
C ASN A 638 -0.09 23.01 10.94
N LEU A 639 -0.41 22.64 12.19
CA LEU A 639 -0.63 21.26 12.60
C LEU A 639 -2.02 20.78 12.16
N LEU A 640 -2.09 19.64 11.46
CA LEU A 640 -3.28 19.02 10.84
C LEU A 640 -3.90 19.81 9.66
N PHE A 641 -4.02 21.12 9.81
CA PHE A 641 -4.55 22.07 8.83
C PHE A 641 -3.70 23.34 8.84
N ASN A 642 -3.75 24.12 7.77
CA ASN A 642 -3.11 25.44 7.79
C ASN A 642 -3.82 26.38 8.79
N ASP A 643 -3.04 27.18 9.52
CA ASP A 643 -3.57 28.13 10.53
C ASP A 643 -4.37 29.28 9.90
N ASN A 644 -4.16 29.55 8.61
CA ASN A 644 -4.95 30.53 7.89
C ASN A 644 -6.26 29.96 7.32
N THR A 645 -6.61 28.72 7.60
CA THR A 645 -7.87 28.13 7.15
C THR A 645 -9.06 28.89 7.76
N GLU A 646 -9.96 29.34 6.91
CA GLU A 646 -11.22 29.97 7.30
C GLU A 646 -12.30 28.91 7.56
N CYS A 647 -12.40 27.93 6.66
CA CYS A 647 -13.32 26.81 6.73
C CYS A 647 -12.88 25.67 5.79
N LEU A 648 -13.54 24.52 5.93
CA LEU A 648 -13.47 23.42 4.98
C LEU A 648 -14.65 23.50 3.99
N ALA A 649 -14.34 23.85 2.74
CA ALA A 649 -15.32 24.14 1.69
C ALA A 649 -15.64 22.91 0.82
N LYS A 650 -16.85 22.90 0.23
CA LYS A 650 -17.26 21.89 -0.77
C LYS A 650 -16.39 21.98 -2.02
N LEU A 651 -16.21 20.85 -2.68
CA LEU A 651 -15.43 20.75 -3.92
C LEU A 651 -16.19 21.16 -5.18
N HIS A 652 -17.49 21.46 -5.09
CA HIS A 652 -18.34 21.86 -6.21
C HIS A 652 -18.20 20.95 -7.45
N GLY A 653 -18.27 19.62 -7.24
CA GLY A 653 -18.17 18.61 -8.31
C GLY A 653 -16.74 18.20 -8.69
N ARG A 654 -15.71 18.77 -8.06
CA ARG A 654 -14.29 18.39 -8.27
C ARG A 654 -13.85 17.25 -7.35
N THR A 655 -14.57 16.12 -7.38
CA THR A 655 -14.41 14.99 -6.45
C THR A 655 -13.30 13.99 -6.82
N THR A 656 -12.52 14.27 -7.86
CA THR A 656 -11.36 13.48 -8.27
C THR A 656 -10.11 14.35 -8.16
N SER A 657 -8.96 13.76 -7.85
CA SER A 657 -7.64 14.43 -7.91
C SER A 657 -7.46 15.24 -9.20
N GLU A 658 -7.90 14.67 -10.33
CA GLU A 658 -7.71 15.25 -11.64
C GLU A 658 -8.46 16.57 -11.82
N LYS A 659 -9.78 16.54 -11.55
CA LYS A 659 -10.65 17.72 -11.58
C LYS A 659 -10.30 18.73 -10.50
N TYR A 660 -9.81 18.29 -9.34
CA TYR A 660 -9.49 19.16 -8.22
C TYR A 660 -8.21 19.97 -8.47
N LEU A 661 -7.13 19.29 -8.83
CA LEU A 661 -5.82 19.89 -9.09
C LEU A 661 -5.78 20.62 -10.44
N GLY A 662 -6.54 20.14 -11.42
CA GLY A 662 -6.53 20.65 -12.78
C GLY A 662 -5.42 20.07 -13.64
N GLN A 663 -5.68 19.97 -14.95
CA GLN A 663 -4.83 19.26 -15.90
C GLN A 663 -3.41 19.85 -16.02
N GLN A 664 -3.27 21.18 -15.95
CA GLN A 664 -1.98 21.85 -16.03
C GLN A 664 -1.07 21.46 -14.86
N TYR A 665 -1.59 21.47 -13.63
CA TYR A 665 -0.83 21.08 -12.45
C TYR A 665 -0.41 19.61 -12.50
N ILE A 666 -1.33 18.72 -12.89
CA ILE A 666 -1.04 17.28 -13.05
C ILE A 666 0.05 17.03 -14.06
N THR A 667 0.00 17.71 -15.20
CA THR A 667 1.00 17.55 -16.26
C THR A 667 2.37 18.00 -15.76
N ALA A 668 2.43 19.14 -15.05
CA ALA A 668 3.67 19.64 -14.48
C ALA A 668 4.27 18.67 -13.43
N VAL A 669 3.44 18.17 -12.51
CA VAL A 669 3.87 17.19 -11.50
C VAL A 669 4.29 15.88 -12.18
N ALA A 670 3.54 15.38 -13.16
CA ALA A 670 3.87 14.15 -13.87
C ALA A 670 5.21 14.25 -14.62
N ASN A 671 5.52 15.40 -15.23
CA ASN A 671 6.82 15.63 -15.87
C ASN A 671 7.96 15.62 -14.86
N LEU A 672 7.78 16.24 -13.69
CA LEU A 672 8.77 16.18 -12.61
C LEU A 672 8.99 14.78 -12.06
N GLN A 673 7.93 13.96 -11.99
CA GLN A 673 8.02 12.59 -11.49
C GLN A 673 8.81 11.66 -12.43
N GLN A 674 9.09 12.07 -13.67
CA GLN A 674 10.03 11.34 -14.54
C GLN A 674 11.48 11.38 -14.02
N CYS A 675 11.81 12.39 -13.21
CA CYS A 675 13.13 12.54 -12.61
C CYS A 675 13.35 11.62 -11.41
N SER A 676 12.29 11.35 -10.65
CA SER A 676 12.29 10.45 -9.51
C SER A 676 10.84 10.22 -9.09
N THR A 677 10.43 8.96 -9.01
CA THR A 677 9.16 8.54 -8.41
C THR A 677 9.39 8.18 -6.94
N SER A 678 8.39 8.43 -6.09
CA SER A 678 8.44 7.94 -4.72
C SER A 678 8.12 6.44 -4.64
N GLU A 679 8.63 5.76 -3.61
CA GLU A 679 8.35 4.33 -3.42
C GLU A 679 6.84 4.03 -3.30
N LEU A 680 6.07 4.98 -2.74
CA LEU A 680 4.62 4.86 -2.67
C LEU A 680 3.96 4.97 -4.04
N LEU A 681 4.43 5.86 -4.92
CA LEU A 681 3.91 5.95 -6.29
C LEU A 681 4.15 4.66 -7.07
N ASP A 682 5.35 4.07 -6.94
CA ASP A 682 5.67 2.79 -7.56
C ASP A 682 4.78 1.66 -7.02
N ALA A 683 4.56 1.64 -5.70
CA ALA A 683 3.65 0.71 -5.05
C ALA A 683 2.22 0.86 -5.59
N CYS A 684 1.69 2.08 -5.65
CA CYS A 684 0.36 2.34 -6.17
C CYS A 684 0.26 2.02 -7.66
N ALA A 685 1.28 2.30 -8.47
CA ALA A 685 1.32 1.90 -9.87
C ALA A 685 1.26 0.38 -10.03
N PHE A 686 1.92 -0.39 -9.16
CA PHE A 686 1.82 -1.85 -9.12
C PHE A 686 0.40 -2.32 -8.75
N LEU A 687 -0.20 -1.76 -7.68
CA LEU A 687 -1.52 -2.16 -7.18
C LEU A 687 -2.68 -1.81 -8.11
N ARG A 688 -2.46 -0.87 -9.05
CA ARG A 688 -3.48 -0.40 -10.00
C ARG A 688 -3.42 -1.10 -11.36
N LYS A 689 -2.40 -1.92 -11.61
CA LYS A 689 -2.35 -2.87 -12.75
C LYS A 689 -3.37 -4.00 -12.53
#